data_AF-A0AAJ0FX93-F1
#
_entry.id   AF-A0AAJ0FX93-F1
#
_cell.length_a   1.000
_cell.length_b   1.000
_cell.length_c   1.000
_cell.angle_alpha   90.00
_cell.angle_beta   90.00
_cell.angle_gamma   90.00
#
_symmetry.space_group_name_H-M   'P 1'
#
loop_
_entity.id
_entity.type
_entity.pdbx_description
1 polymer ?
#
loop_
_entity_poly.entity_id
_entity_poly.type
_entity_poly.pdbx_seq_one_letter_code
_entity_poly.pdbx_strand_id
1 'polypeptide(L)'
;MASVRTFAVGQSPLDGSITMAMAVDVNGADSLYVSLGNSCSDLAWLTRPNWTVFPVDGDHEGGNIRIANVMFAETYDEVQYLMVDMDTGRSGHQIVRYHIDVTKEDGKAWVKKDVPIDLMAGRYQSCVGRRLNGRVDGIYTAREVFGAPQLIYQPIINVFGGGPPTVTRLGLPGGELPTAIAAVRNTDPMHDLYETTDLYVVSGSTLYRYPADEQNNDVAGKVVARDDIFLGATKLEAMQVDGVVTLWARNSLSEVFYVSCYVDEVDDPSAWSYPVPILWGIQHMSAYVNRVDGGNSIFAFGSGDFMQLTQATNTESKAWRPQTIKLDNTPKQEIQSFMSYTTTVCLSTEEGEPKPNVLLSFWADSHTPAYINGTYYVLGERAVRIPTDESGSITVVEAATEGIGGSILSVGLPNDTQTTVINPMDGGFEKLSKLDNAASIRQASYAADTVAGGVMDDRQQPLINRDTEDKAVEVLATSMGHFKEAYGKAKPPPTTSKLFYRQSARRVVRRGPGGKTPGSVWNPFTAVGDLFRWLKKSINKIIRVVKDSVTGVIQFIADIAGRVYTATLDAVDAVMDAIIWIYNVVKTVVMAVIRFIQFLFAWKDIKRTKEVLHNVTKTFLKHQIDQIDSARIGFGDAVEAAADHLREWGQVDDWSGLGEAASSPPGHSGGDPSRGHDSGSLLFAKHYKSQVHKLEVMSALPDQVSSETSSLIQILLEAVSAQGEVLSDIYQQLRGLAAEDFARLNVGDVLKRIAAILGSGMLSSVKVVVDALFRVLASLAASALDILDVKLHIPIISDILNWIGIPDMSFLDLFCWIAAVGYTVMYKMINGEAPFPDNSHVKALIDATSWAQIHNLLRGPAAAIDERSSGGSPNESLTAQQKSIHAAGHGVSSFLMFAITFLSSLEALYGESGNPLSTPATIMKIINAGLTAGVSTVAPRYPLEDEIMNVLATGTVVATVASGLAFWGPVQRQLEARNSGFQGTHRK
;
A
#
# COMPACT_ATOMS: atom_id res chain seq x y z
N MET A 1 36.96 -9.91 11.86
CA MET A 1 35.56 -9.65 11.44
C MET A 1 35.14 -10.86 10.64
N ALA A 2 34.04 -11.52 10.99
CA ALA A 2 33.56 -12.68 10.23
C ALA A 2 32.74 -12.18 9.03
N SER A 3 32.89 -12.81 7.86
CA SER A 3 32.11 -12.47 6.67
C SER A 3 31.63 -13.72 5.94
N VAL A 4 30.37 -13.73 5.53
CA VAL A 4 29.83 -14.83 4.71
C VAL A 4 30.34 -14.64 3.28
N ARG A 5 31.01 -15.66 2.74
CA ARG A 5 31.59 -15.64 1.39
C ARG A 5 30.72 -16.28 0.33
N THR A 6 30.09 -17.40 0.68
CA THR A 6 29.14 -18.10 -0.18
C THR A 6 28.04 -18.74 0.65
N PHE A 7 26.90 -18.96 0.02
CA PHE A 7 25.70 -19.54 0.59
C PHE A 7 25.07 -20.47 -0.44
N ALA A 8 24.58 -21.63 0.00
CA ALA A 8 23.90 -22.59 -0.85
C ALA A 8 22.65 -23.10 -0.14
N VAL A 9 21.60 -23.33 -0.92
CA VAL A 9 20.36 -23.96 -0.48
C VAL A 9 20.06 -25.12 -1.40
N GLY A 10 19.72 -26.26 -0.82
CA GLY A 10 19.16 -27.40 -1.52
C GLY A 10 17.77 -27.67 -0.98
N GLN A 11 16.85 -28.07 -1.87
CA GLN A 11 15.60 -28.69 -1.47
C GLN A 11 15.67 -30.16 -1.85
N SER A 12 15.37 -31.05 -0.90
CA SER A 12 15.28 -32.47 -1.18
C SER A 12 14.18 -32.73 -2.21
N PRO A 13 14.49 -33.37 -3.36
CA PRO A 13 13.47 -33.84 -4.27
C PRO A 13 12.60 -34.98 -3.69
N LEU A 14 13.04 -35.66 -2.63
CA LEU A 14 12.34 -36.79 -2.03
C LEU A 14 11.21 -36.35 -1.09
N ASP A 15 11.53 -35.50 -0.10
CA ASP A 15 10.59 -35.10 0.95
C ASP A 15 10.33 -33.58 1.01
N GLY A 16 11.01 -32.80 0.16
CA GLY A 16 10.89 -31.35 0.12
C GLY A 16 11.65 -30.62 1.22
N SER A 17 12.36 -31.30 2.12
CA SER A 17 13.16 -30.71 3.20
C SER A 17 14.20 -29.72 2.65
N ILE A 18 14.47 -28.67 3.44
CA ILE A 18 15.35 -27.58 3.06
C ILE A 18 16.68 -27.74 3.78
N THR A 19 17.75 -27.71 3.00
CA THR A 19 19.10 -27.79 3.50
C THR A 19 19.85 -26.52 3.11
N MET A 20 20.63 -25.97 4.04
CA MET A 20 21.41 -24.75 3.84
C MET A 20 22.86 -24.98 4.21
N ALA A 21 23.77 -24.31 3.51
CA ALA A 21 25.17 -24.23 3.89
C ALA A 21 25.73 -22.84 3.61
N MET A 22 26.67 -22.40 4.43
CA MET A 22 27.39 -21.15 4.21
C MET A 22 28.86 -21.28 4.54
N ALA A 23 29.70 -20.65 3.72
CA ALA A 23 31.12 -20.50 4.00
C ALA A 23 31.34 -19.16 4.69
N VAL A 24 31.94 -19.18 5.88
CA VAL A 24 32.22 -17.99 6.68
C VAL A 24 33.73 -17.82 6.77
N ASP A 25 34.25 -16.71 6.22
CA ASP A 25 35.63 -16.30 6.46
C ASP A 25 35.77 -15.84 7.90
N VAL A 26 36.66 -16.50 8.62
CA VAL A 26 37.13 -16.07 9.93
C VAL A 26 38.65 -15.98 9.86
N ASN A 27 39.16 -14.74 9.81
CA ASN A 27 40.59 -14.44 9.80
C ASN A 27 41.35 -15.03 8.59
N GLY A 28 40.73 -15.01 7.40
CA GLY A 28 41.39 -15.40 6.15
C GLY A 28 41.20 -16.85 5.71
N ALA A 29 40.53 -17.68 6.52
CA ALA A 29 40.15 -19.06 6.20
C ALA A 29 38.64 -19.25 6.29
N ASP A 30 38.08 -20.02 5.36
CA ASP A 30 36.64 -20.32 5.33
C ASP A 30 36.31 -21.53 6.23
N SER A 31 35.29 -21.38 7.08
CA SER A 31 34.63 -22.48 7.80
C SER A 31 33.26 -22.77 7.18
N LEU A 32 32.89 -24.05 7.07
CA LEU A 32 31.59 -24.45 6.55
C LEU A 32 30.58 -24.54 7.70
N TYR A 33 29.44 -23.87 7.56
CA TYR A 33 28.29 -23.98 8.44
C TYR A 33 27.17 -24.65 7.67
N VAL A 34 26.47 -25.59 8.29
CA VAL A 34 25.46 -26.41 7.63
C VAL A 34 24.22 -26.51 8.51
N SER A 35 23.04 -26.42 7.89
CA SER A 35 21.74 -26.66 8.51
C SER A 35 20.97 -27.63 7.63
N LEU A 36 20.79 -28.88 8.10
CA LEU A 36 20.23 -29.99 7.32
C LEU A 36 18.79 -30.31 7.73
N GLY A 37 18.01 -30.87 6.80
CA GLY A 37 16.72 -31.50 7.11
C GLY A 37 15.67 -30.55 7.67
N ASN A 38 15.73 -29.26 7.33
CA ASN A 38 14.77 -28.28 7.82
C ASN A 38 13.40 -28.53 7.17
N SER A 39 12.33 -28.44 7.96
CA SER A 39 10.98 -28.68 7.45
C SER A 39 10.57 -27.63 6.41
N CYS A 40 9.96 -28.08 5.30
CA CYS A 40 9.34 -27.19 4.32
C CYS A 40 7.87 -26.83 4.66
N SER A 41 7.32 -27.43 5.71
CA SER A 41 5.94 -27.19 6.17
C SER A 41 5.88 -26.45 7.51
N ASP A 42 6.77 -26.78 8.45
CA ASP A 42 6.96 -26.04 9.69
C ASP A 42 8.09 -25.04 9.51
N LEU A 43 7.76 -23.75 9.48
CA LEU A 43 8.70 -22.66 9.23
C LEU A 43 9.29 -22.06 10.50
N ALA A 44 9.01 -22.61 11.69
CA ALA A 44 9.49 -22.06 12.96
C ALA A 44 11.03 -21.97 13.02
N TRP A 45 11.73 -22.88 12.34
CA TRP A 45 13.20 -22.91 12.27
C TRP A 45 13.81 -21.67 11.59
N LEU A 46 13.07 -20.92 10.76
CA LEU A 46 13.58 -19.71 10.09
C LEU A 46 14.04 -18.65 11.10
N THR A 47 13.41 -18.59 12.28
CA THR A 47 13.79 -17.64 13.34
C THR A 47 15.12 -17.99 14.00
N ARG A 48 15.47 -19.27 14.04
CA ARG A 48 16.71 -19.77 14.65
C ARG A 48 17.14 -21.09 13.99
N PRO A 49 17.74 -21.03 12.79
CA PRO A 49 18.17 -22.23 12.09
C PRO A 49 19.22 -22.98 12.91
N ASN A 50 19.18 -24.31 12.89
CA ASN A 50 20.16 -25.13 13.58
C ASN A 50 21.43 -25.25 12.74
N TRP A 51 22.49 -24.55 13.14
CA TRP A 51 23.76 -24.53 12.41
C TRP A 51 24.81 -25.42 13.09
N THR A 52 25.38 -26.34 12.32
CA THR A 52 26.54 -27.15 12.69
C THR A 52 27.77 -26.66 11.93
N VAL A 53 28.91 -26.53 12.62
CA VAL A 53 30.16 -26.07 12.02
C VAL A 53 31.05 -27.25 11.68
N PHE A 54 31.57 -27.26 10.45
CA PHE A 54 32.57 -28.19 9.95
C PHE A 54 33.81 -27.39 9.52
N PRO A 55 34.77 -27.19 10.44
CA PRO A 55 36.07 -26.62 10.08
C PRO A 55 36.75 -27.51 9.02
N VAL A 56 37.57 -26.90 8.17
CA VAL A 56 38.35 -27.66 7.18
C VAL A 56 39.38 -28.53 7.89
N ASP A 57 39.32 -29.86 7.72
CA ASP A 57 40.14 -30.84 8.46
C ASP A 57 41.00 -31.79 7.58
N GLY A 58 41.26 -31.39 6.33
CA GLY A 58 42.11 -32.12 5.39
C GLY A 58 43.62 -31.84 5.49
N ASP A 59 44.44 -32.64 4.81
CA ASP A 59 45.89 -32.37 4.67
C ASP A 59 46.09 -31.23 3.67
N HIS A 60 46.24 -30.00 4.18
CA HIS A 60 46.47 -28.82 3.38
C HIS A 60 47.81 -28.20 3.75
N GLU A 61 48.73 -28.13 2.77
CA GLU A 61 49.97 -27.37 2.93
C GLU A 61 49.64 -25.89 2.83
N GLY A 62 50.06 -25.11 3.84
CA GLY A 62 49.61 -23.76 4.14
C GLY A 62 49.27 -22.84 2.95
N GLY A 63 48.04 -22.31 2.96
CA GLY A 63 47.52 -21.33 2.01
C GLY A 63 46.13 -20.82 2.43
N ASN A 64 45.70 -19.69 1.85
CA ASN A 64 44.35 -19.12 2.07
C ASN A 64 43.28 -20.05 1.48
N ILE A 65 42.76 -20.98 2.29
CA ILE A 65 41.73 -21.94 1.88
C ILE A 65 40.40 -21.23 1.63
N ARG A 66 39.79 -21.47 0.46
CA ARG A 66 38.52 -20.85 0.06
C ARG A 66 37.51 -21.87 -0.46
N ILE A 67 36.28 -21.80 0.03
CA ILE A 67 35.16 -22.58 -0.49
C ILE A 67 34.67 -21.91 -1.78
N ALA A 68 34.77 -22.62 -2.90
CA ALA A 68 34.40 -22.13 -4.22
C ALA A 68 32.95 -22.50 -4.61
N ASN A 69 32.49 -23.68 -4.21
CA ASN A 69 31.13 -24.14 -4.50
C ASN A 69 30.63 -25.11 -3.42
N VAL A 70 29.32 -25.15 -3.20
CA VAL A 70 28.65 -26.08 -2.28
C VAL A 70 27.44 -26.69 -3.00
N MET A 71 27.31 -28.00 -2.95
CA MET A 71 26.28 -28.78 -3.66
C MET A 71 25.67 -29.82 -2.75
N PHE A 72 24.37 -30.09 -2.96
CA PHE A 72 23.62 -31.13 -2.26
C PHE A 72 23.14 -32.16 -3.28
N ALA A 73 23.27 -33.45 -2.94
CA ALA A 73 22.86 -34.57 -3.79
C ALA A 73 22.25 -35.69 -2.94
N GLU A 74 21.53 -36.61 -3.57
CA GLU A 74 20.81 -37.68 -2.87
C GLU A 74 21.00 -39.06 -3.52
N THR A 75 20.83 -40.11 -2.71
CA THR A 75 20.77 -41.51 -3.14
C THR A 75 19.34 -42.04 -3.15
N TYR A 76 19.14 -43.23 -3.72
CA TYR A 76 17.85 -43.94 -3.66
C TYR A 76 17.44 -44.33 -2.23
N ASP A 77 18.43 -44.54 -1.35
CA ASP A 77 18.21 -44.90 0.06
C ASP A 77 18.01 -43.66 0.95
N GLU A 78 17.58 -42.54 0.37
CA GLU A 78 17.26 -41.28 1.08
C GLU A 78 18.47 -40.65 1.83
N VAL A 79 19.70 -40.92 1.38
CA VAL A 79 20.91 -40.35 1.99
C VAL A 79 21.31 -39.06 1.27
N GLN A 80 21.33 -37.95 2.02
CA GLN A 80 21.85 -36.67 1.55
C GLN A 80 23.38 -36.62 1.61
N TYR A 81 24.00 -36.16 0.53
CA TYR A 81 25.43 -35.89 0.41
C TYR A 81 25.67 -34.39 0.28
N LEU A 82 26.64 -33.89 1.04
CA LEU A 82 27.13 -32.53 0.95
C LEU A 82 28.49 -32.55 0.26
N MET A 83 28.61 -31.89 -0.89
CA MET A 83 29.86 -31.75 -1.63
C MET A 83 30.32 -30.31 -1.62
N VAL A 84 31.62 -30.13 -1.39
CA VAL A 84 32.25 -28.82 -1.34
C VAL A 84 33.44 -28.82 -2.29
N ASP A 85 33.45 -27.87 -3.22
CA ASP A 85 34.62 -27.59 -4.05
C ASP A 85 35.44 -26.51 -3.36
N MET A 86 36.73 -26.78 -3.18
CA MET A 86 37.63 -25.94 -2.41
C MET A 86 38.83 -25.51 -3.27
N ASP A 87 39.11 -24.20 -3.31
CA ASP A 87 40.37 -23.67 -3.82
C ASP A 87 41.45 -23.88 -2.77
N THR A 88 42.45 -24.67 -3.13
CA THR A 88 43.56 -25.03 -2.25
C THR A 88 44.64 -23.96 -2.17
N GLY A 89 44.58 -22.90 -2.99
CA GLY A 89 45.57 -21.82 -3.02
C GLY A 89 46.95 -22.23 -3.55
N ARG A 90 47.10 -23.48 -4.04
CA ARG A 90 48.31 -23.98 -4.72
C ARG A 90 48.49 -23.30 -6.08
N SER A 91 49.72 -23.30 -6.61
CA SER A 91 50.03 -22.68 -7.91
C SER A 91 49.06 -23.13 -9.01
N GLY A 92 48.30 -22.19 -9.58
CA GLY A 92 47.26 -22.47 -10.58
C GLY A 92 45.82 -22.46 -10.05
N HIS A 93 45.59 -22.24 -8.75
CA HIS A 93 44.25 -22.23 -8.13
C HIS A 93 43.48 -23.54 -8.37
N GLN A 94 44.12 -24.65 -8.02
CA GLN A 94 43.56 -25.99 -8.19
C GLN A 94 42.36 -26.17 -7.24
N ILE A 95 41.21 -26.50 -7.83
CA ILE A 95 39.98 -26.84 -7.14
C ILE A 95 39.98 -28.34 -6.85
N VAL A 96 39.65 -28.70 -5.60
CA VAL A 96 39.50 -30.08 -5.14
C VAL A 96 38.10 -30.27 -4.57
N ARG A 97 37.45 -31.37 -4.95
CA ARG A 97 36.11 -31.74 -4.46
C ARG A 97 36.20 -32.59 -3.21
N TYR A 98 35.44 -32.23 -2.19
CA TYR A 98 35.29 -32.95 -0.93
C TYR A 98 33.85 -33.38 -0.74
N HIS A 99 33.65 -34.56 -0.16
CA HIS A 99 32.38 -34.98 0.41
C HIS A 99 32.47 -34.78 1.92
N ILE A 100 31.48 -34.10 2.49
CA ILE A 100 31.44 -33.83 3.92
C ILE A 100 30.66 -34.93 4.60
N ASP A 101 31.33 -35.70 5.45
CA ASP A 101 30.69 -36.68 6.32
C ASP A 101 30.11 -35.98 7.54
N VAL A 102 28.83 -35.62 7.44
CA VAL A 102 28.09 -34.90 8.48
C VAL A 102 27.74 -35.77 9.68
N THR A 103 27.97 -37.08 9.61
CA THR A 103 27.65 -38.05 10.68
C THR A 103 28.83 -38.37 11.56
N LYS A 104 30.01 -37.82 11.25
CA LYS A 104 31.26 -38.23 11.87
C LYS A 104 31.43 -37.65 13.27
N GLU A 105 31.63 -38.53 14.25
CA GLU A 105 31.97 -38.16 15.63
C GLU A 105 33.48 -38.01 15.85
N ASP A 106 34.32 -38.83 15.17
CA ASP A 106 35.78 -38.84 15.29
C ASP A 106 36.50 -38.98 13.92
N GLY A 107 37.58 -38.22 13.69
CA GLY A 107 38.41 -38.24 12.46
C GLY A 107 38.06 -37.13 11.44
N LYS A 108 38.53 -37.22 10.19
CA LYS A 108 38.32 -36.18 9.15
C LYS A 108 36.91 -36.21 8.54
N ALA A 109 36.13 -35.15 8.69
CA ALA A 109 34.84 -34.94 8.03
C ALA A 109 34.98 -34.62 6.53
N TRP A 110 36.07 -33.99 6.12
CA TRP A 110 36.32 -33.63 4.72
C TRP A 110 36.99 -34.80 3.98
N VAL A 111 36.20 -35.55 3.21
CA VAL A 111 36.67 -36.70 2.43
C VAL A 111 36.95 -36.28 0.98
N LYS A 112 38.23 -36.18 0.61
CA LYS A 112 38.63 -35.85 -0.76
C LYS A 112 38.07 -36.87 -1.77
N LYS A 113 37.52 -36.38 -2.88
CA LYS A 113 37.11 -37.19 -4.03
C LYS A 113 37.81 -36.72 -5.30
N ASP A 114 38.41 -37.68 -6.01
CA ASP A 114 39.08 -37.38 -7.28
C ASP A 114 38.04 -37.14 -8.37
N VAL A 115 38.19 -36.00 -9.05
CA VAL A 115 37.43 -35.64 -10.24
C VAL A 115 38.31 -36.03 -11.44
N PRO A 116 37.79 -36.72 -12.47
CA PRO A 116 38.55 -37.25 -13.61
C PRO A 116 39.07 -36.15 -14.56
N ILE A 117 38.90 -34.88 -14.18
CA ILE A 117 39.29 -33.69 -14.90
C ILE A 117 39.80 -32.66 -13.86
N ASP A 118 40.91 -31.97 -14.14
CA ASP A 118 41.44 -30.95 -13.24
C ASP A 118 40.50 -29.75 -13.11
N LEU A 119 40.25 -29.25 -11.91
CA LEU A 119 39.39 -28.08 -11.75
C LEU A 119 40.25 -26.86 -11.42
N MET A 120 39.92 -25.71 -12.03
CA MET A 120 40.62 -24.44 -11.84
C MET A 120 39.61 -23.38 -11.41
N ALA A 121 39.95 -22.59 -10.40
CA ALA A 121 39.05 -21.57 -9.87
C ALA A 121 38.57 -20.60 -10.97
N GLY A 122 37.26 -20.35 -11.01
CA GLY A 122 36.63 -19.45 -11.99
C GLY A 122 36.53 -19.95 -13.43
N ARG A 123 36.95 -21.19 -13.72
CA ARG A 123 36.94 -21.78 -15.09
C ARG A 123 36.16 -23.09 -15.21
N TYR A 124 35.24 -23.35 -14.28
CA TYR A 124 34.41 -24.55 -14.31
C TYR A 124 32.99 -24.25 -13.82
N GLN A 125 32.07 -25.14 -14.17
CA GLN A 125 30.72 -25.16 -13.62
C GLN A 125 30.33 -26.57 -13.21
N SER A 126 29.44 -26.66 -12.23
CA SER A 126 28.89 -27.94 -11.78
C SER A 126 27.43 -27.78 -11.38
N CYS A 127 26.63 -28.79 -11.73
CA CYS A 127 25.26 -28.94 -11.24
C CYS A 127 24.99 -30.41 -10.94
N VAL A 128 24.14 -30.65 -9.95
CA VAL A 128 23.75 -32.00 -9.54
C VAL A 128 22.59 -32.49 -10.40
N GLY A 129 22.58 -33.77 -10.74
CA GLY A 129 21.40 -34.43 -11.31
C GLY A 129 21.56 -35.94 -11.42
N ARG A 130 20.65 -36.60 -12.12
CA ARG A 130 20.58 -38.06 -12.18
C ARG A 130 20.25 -38.51 -13.59
N ARG A 131 21.17 -39.24 -14.22
CA ARG A 131 20.88 -39.87 -15.53
C ARG A 131 19.91 -41.05 -15.36
N LEU A 132 19.24 -41.44 -16.45
CA LEU A 132 18.45 -42.67 -16.47
C LEU A 132 19.33 -43.89 -16.08
N ASN A 133 18.76 -44.82 -15.30
CA ASN A 133 19.45 -45.96 -14.69
C ASN A 133 20.59 -45.60 -13.70
N GLY A 134 20.74 -44.33 -13.33
CA GLY A 134 21.61 -43.93 -12.21
C GLY A 134 20.95 -44.26 -10.87
N ARG A 135 21.61 -45.09 -10.04
CA ARG A 135 21.12 -45.43 -8.68
C ARG A 135 21.32 -44.33 -7.65
N VAL A 136 22.13 -43.33 -7.98
CA VAL A 136 22.45 -42.17 -7.15
C VAL A 136 22.56 -40.95 -8.04
N ASP A 137 22.40 -39.77 -7.45
CA ASP A 137 22.75 -38.54 -8.12
C ASP A 137 24.24 -38.53 -8.53
N GLY A 138 24.55 -37.69 -9.50
CA GLY A 138 25.89 -37.40 -9.95
C GLY A 138 26.04 -35.91 -10.20
N ILE A 139 27.26 -35.52 -10.53
CA ILE A 139 27.62 -34.13 -10.78
C ILE A 139 27.99 -34.00 -12.25
N TYR A 140 27.26 -33.15 -12.96
CA TYR A 140 27.69 -32.67 -14.25
C TYR A 140 28.80 -31.64 -14.03
N THR A 141 29.88 -31.72 -14.78
CA THR A 141 30.98 -30.75 -14.68
C THR A 141 31.44 -30.34 -16.06
N ALA A 142 31.40 -29.03 -16.33
CA ALA A 142 31.85 -28.42 -17.57
C ALA A 142 33.08 -27.54 -17.32
N ARG A 143 34.09 -27.62 -18.18
CA ARG A 143 35.29 -26.75 -18.12
C ARG A 143 36.07 -26.71 -19.43
N GLU A 144 37.08 -25.85 -19.46
CA GLU A 144 38.16 -25.85 -20.46
C GLU A 144 39.43 -26.52 -19.91
N VAL A 145 40.08 -27.35 -20.73
CA VAL A 145 41.29 -28.12 -20.39
C VAL A 145 42.33 -27.92 -21.47
N PHE A 146 43.39 -27.14 -21.20
CA PHE A 146 44.45 -26.87 -22.19
C PHE A 146 43.89 -26.45 -23.58
N GLY A 147 42.82 -25.65 -23.63
CA GLY A 147 42.15 -25.24 -24.87
C GLY A 147 41.05 -26.17 -25.40
N ALA A 148 40.84 -27.34 -24.79
CA ALA A 148 39.79 -28.29 -25.19
C ALA A 148 38.64 -28.29 -24.18
N PRO A 149 37.38 -28.04 -24.61
CA PRO A 149 36.26 -28.09 -23.70
C PRO A 149 35.86 -29.52 -23.35
N GLN A 150 35.42 -29.73 -22.12
CA GLN A 150 34.98 -31.03 -21.61
C GLN A 150 33.69 -30.88 -20.82
N LEU A 151 32.78 -31.83 -21.01
CA LEU A 151 31.55 -31.99 -20.23
C LEU A 151 31.45 -33.45 -19.78
N ILE A 152 31.34 -33.66 -18.48
CA ILE A 152 31.24 -34.99 -17.89
C ILE A 152 30.08 -35.09 -16.93
N TYR A 153 29.62 -36.32 -16.69
CA TYR A 153 28.76 -36.69 -15.56
C TYR A 153 29.47 -37.76 -14.72
N GLN A 154 29.60 -37.52 -13.43
CA GLN A 154 30.20 -38.45 -12.47
C GLN A 154 29.22 -38.75 -11.32
N PRO A 155 28.77 -40.01 -11.13
CA PRO A 155 27.99 -40.40 -9.95
C PRO A 155 28.72 -40.03 -8.65
N ILE A 156 27.98 -39.60 -7.62
CA ILE A 156 28.58 -39.17 -6.33
C ILE A 156 29.30 -40.33 -5.61
N ILE A 157 28.81 -41.56 -5.81
CA ILE A 157 29.42 -42.78 -5.26
C ILE A 157 29.39 -43.90 -6.29
N ASN A 158 30.29 -44.86 -6.13
CA ASN A 158 30.22 -46.13 -6.83
C ASN A 158 29.34 -47.10 -6.04
N VAL A 159 28.10 -47.28 -6.48
CA VAL A 159 27.13 -48.19 -5.86
C VAL A 159 27.51 -49.68 -5.99
N PHE A 160 28.53 -50.01 -6.77
CA PHE A 160 28.96 -51.39 -7.03
C PHE A 160 30.25 -51.78 -6.29
N GLY A 161 30.87 -50.88 -5.52
CA GLY A 161 32.05 -51.20 -4.72
C GLY A 161 32.90 -49.98 -4.32
N GLY A 162 34.06 -50.21 -3.70
CA GLY A 162 34.94 -49.16 -3.18
C GLY A 162 35.81 -48.43 -4.21
N GLY A 163 35.74 -48.80 -5.50
CA GLY A 163 36.49 -48.15 -6.58
C GLY A 163 35.84 -46.82 -7.03
N PRO A 164 36.52 -46.01 -7.87
CA PRO A 164 35.96 -44.77 -8.39
C PRO A 164 34.70 -45.02 -9.23
N PRO A 165 33.72 -44.09 -9.23
CA PRO A 165 32.51 -44.22 -10.04
C PRO A 165 32.82 -44.08 -11.54
N THR A 166 32.07 -44.81 -12.38
CA THR A 166 32.20 -44.73 -13.85
C THR A 166 31.71 -43.37 -14.36
N VAL A 167 32.58 -42.68 -15.09
CA VAL A 167 32.34 -41.34 -15.62
C VAL A 167 31.72 -41.45 -17.01
N THR A 168 30.70 -40.62 -17.29
CA THR A 168 30.15 -40.44 -18.64
C THR A 168 30.71 -39.15 -19.23
N ARG A 169 31.28 -39.20 -20.43
CA ARG A 169 31.70 -38.00 -21.18
C ARG A 169 30.57 -37.63 -22.12
N LEU A 170 30.10 -36.39 -22.09
CA LEU A 170 29.06 -35.91 -23.01
C LEU A 170 29.73 -35.14 -24.15
N GLY A 171 29.29 -35.41 -25.38
CA GLY A 171 29.81 -34.75 -26.57
C GLY A 171 29.33 -33.31 -26.64
N LEU A 172 30.21 -32.37 -27.00
CA LEU A 172 29.88 -30.96 -27.14
C LEU A 172 29.59 -30.64 -28.62
N PRO A 173 28.34 -30.30 -28.99
CA PRO A 173 28.03 -29.94 -30.37
C PRO A 173 28.90 -28.76 -30.85
N GLY A 174 29.59 -28.94 -31.97
CA GLY A 174 30.53 -27.94 -32.50
C GLY A 174 31.88 -27.86 -31.79
N GLY A 175 32.11 -28.65 -30.73
CA GLY A 175 33.36 -28.63 -29.97
C GLY A 175 33.60 -27.31 -29.22
N GLU A 176 32.57 -26.50 -29.00
CA GLU A 176 32.65 -25.23 -28.29
C GLU A 176 32.49 -25.40 -26.77
N LEU A 177 33.08 -24.48 -26.00
CA LEU A 177 33.06 -24.49 -24.54
C LEU A 177 31.64 -24.21 -23.99
N PRO A 178 31.09 -25.10 -23.14
CA PRO A 178 29.91 -24.77 -22.34
C PRO A 178 30.21 -23.57 -21.45
N THR A 179 29.45 -22.50 -21.63
CA THR A 179 29.59 -21.30 -20.80
C THR A 179 28.59 -21.29 -19.65
N ALA A 180 27.50 -22.05 -19.75
CA ALA A 180 26.54 -22.24 -18.67
C ALA A 180 25.87 -23.63 -18.69
N ILE A 181 25.68 -24.28 -17.54
CA ILE A 181 24.94 -25.55 -17.41
C ILE A 181 23.92 -25.51 -16.27
N ALA A 182 22.81 -26.23 -16.44
CA ALA A 182 21.80 -26.45 -15.40
C ALA A 182 21.06 -27.77 -15.65
N ALA A 183 20.59 -28.41 -14.58
CA ALA A 183 19.83 -29.66 -14.67
C ALA A 183 18.40 -29.45 -14.18
N VAL A 184 17.44 -30.12 -14.82
CA VAL A 184 16.03 -30.10 -14.44
C VAL A 184 15.61 -31.51 -14.10
N ARG A 185 15.20 -31.74 -12.86
CA ARG A 185 14.70 -33.05 -12.42
C ARG A 185 13.25 -33.23 -12.83
N ASN A 186 12.94 -34.40 -13.38
CA ASN A 186 11.57 -34.80 -13.62
C ASN A 186 10.90 -35.12 -12.28
N THR A 187 9.87 -34.35 -11.95
CA THR A 187 9.14 -34.43 -10.68
C THR A 187 7.81 -35.17 -10.80
N ASP A 188 7.45 -35.68 -11.99
CA ASP A 188 6.19 -36.40 -12.19
C ASP A 188 6.35 -37.87 -11.76
N PRO A 189 5.75 -38.30 -10.63
CA PRO A 189 5.88 -39.68 -10.14
C PRO A 189 5.23 -40.71 -11.06
N MET A 190 4.42 -40.29 -12.03
CA MET A 190 3.79 -41.18 -13.01
C MET A 190 4.62 -41.33 -14.29
N HIS A 191 5.69 -40.55 -14.47
CA HIS A 191 6.51 -40.59 -15.67
C HIS A 191 7.64 -41.63 -15.53
N ASP A 192 7.93 -42.37 -16.61
CA ASP A 192 9.03 -43.37 -16.66
C ASP A 192 10.44 -42.78 -16.39
N LEU A 193 10.55 -41.46 -16.37
CA LEU A 193 11.79 -40.71 -16.16
C LEU A 193 11.79 -40.01 -14.79
N TYR A 194 10.88 -40.38 -13.88
CA TYR A 194 10.80 -39.83 -12.52
C TYR A 194 12.17 -39.84 -11.84
N GLU A 195 12.49 -38.74 -11.14
CA GLU A 195 13.78 -38.46 -10.48
C GLU A 195 15.01 -38.33 -11.39
N THR A 196 14.91 -38.59 -12.69
CA THR A 196 16.01 -38.36 -13.64
C THR A 196 16.05 -36.89 -14.07
N THR A 197 17.16 -36.46 -14.66
CA THR A 197 17.38 -35.06 -15.00
C THR A 197 17.76 -34.86 -16.45
N ASP A 198 17.06 -33.94 -17.12
CA ASP A 198 17.56 -33.34 -18.35
C ASP A 198 18.68 -32.36 -18.01
N LEU A 199 19.75 -32.37 -18.81
CA LEU A 199 20.83 -31.39 -18.71
C LEU A 199 20.68 -30.35 -19.82
N TYR A 200 20.65 -29.07 -19.44
CA TYR A 200 20.65 -27.93 -20.34
C TYR A 200 22.03 -27.28 -20.36
N VAL A 201 22.52 -26.96 -21.56
CA VAL A 201 23.86 -26.44 -21.78
C VAL A 201 23.80 -25.27 -22.76
N VAL A 202 24.34 -24.12 -22.36
CA VAL A 202 24.60 -23.00 -23.27
C VAL A 202 26.04 -23.09 -23.78
N SER A 203 26.20 -23.07 -25.10
CA SER A 203 27.48 -22.96 -25.78
C SER A 203 27.34 -22.04 -26.99
N GLY A 204 28.19 -21.02 -27.08
CA GLY A 204 28.05 -19.95 -28.07
C GLY A 204 26.68 -19.27 -28.00
N SER A 205 25.98 -19.20 -29.14
CA SER A 205 24.63 -18.64 -29.27
C SER A 205 23.51 -19.70 -29.21
N THR A 206 23.82 -20.90 -28.70
CA THR A 206 22.92 -22.06 -28.76
C THR A 206 22.67 -22.64 -27.36
N LEU A 207 21.39 -22.92 -27.08
CA LEU A 207 20.94 -23.71 -25.95
C LEU A 207 20.71 -25.16 -26.41
N TYR A 208 21.36 -26.09 -25.73
CA TYR A 208 21.29 -27.52 -25.95
C TYR A 208 20.60 -28.24 -24.78
N ARG A 209 19.93 -29.36 -25.08
CA ARG A 209 19.35 -30.31 -24.13
C ARG A 209 20.02 -31.67 -24.31
N TYR A 210 20.37 -32.32 -23.21
CA TYR A 210 20.75 -33.73 -23.15
C TYR A 210 19.64 -34.44 -22.38
N PRO A 211 18.70 -35.08 -23.09
CA PRO A 211 17.57 -35.78 -22.48
C PRO A 211 18.06 -36.83 -21.48
N ALA A 212 17.38 -36.97 -20.34
CA ALA A 212 17.80 -37.83 -19.24
C ALA A 212 18.03 -39.30 -19.63
N ASP A 213 17.32 -39.78 -20.64
CA ASP A 213 17.33 -41.13 -21.21
C ASP A 213 18.38 -41.33 -22.32
N GLU A 214 19.00 -40.27 -22.81
CA GLU A 214 19.96 -40.30 -23.92
C GLU A 214 21.40 -39.92 -23.49
N GLN A 215 21.68 -39.81 -22.19
CA GLN A 215 22.99 -39.38 -21.66
C GLN A 215 24.05 -40.50 -21.65
N ASN A 216 24.46 -40.94 -22.85
CA ASN A 216 25.52 -41.93 -23.05
C ASN A 216 26.85 -41.25 -23.43
N ASN A 217 27.94 -42.03 -23.44
CA ASN A 217 29.26 -41.51 -23.81
C ASN A 217 29.26 -40.89 -25.22
N ASP A 218 29.84 -39.69 -25.30
CA ASP A 218 30.07 -38.88 -26.49
C ASP A 218 28.79 -38.44 -27.24
N VAL A 219 27.60 -38.62 -26.65
CA VAL A 219 26.34 -38.12 -27.21
C VAL A 219 26.36 -36.59 -27.25
N ALA A 220 26.02 -36.04 -28.41
CA ALA A 220 25.92 -34.61 -28.63
C ALA A 220 24.54 -34.08 -28.19
N GLY A 221 24.50 -32.91 -27.55
CA GLY A 221 23.25 -32.27 -27.14
C GLY A 221 22.33 -31.89 -28.31
N LYS A 222 21.02 -32.01 -28.10
CA LYS A 222 19.96 -31.60 -29.03
C LYS A 222 19.76 -30.09 -28.95
N VAL A 223 19.62 -29.41 -30.08
CA VAL A 223 19.39 -27.95 -30.12
C VAL A 223 17.94 -27.64 -29.77
N VAL A 224 17.71 -26.82 -28.74
CA VAL A 224 16.37 -26.36 -28.36
C VAL A 224 16.14 -24.89 -28.72
N ALA A 225 17.16 -24.03 -28.64
CA ALA A 225 17.07 -22.63 -29.05
C ALA A 225 18.40 -22.07 -29.58
N ARG A 226 18.30 -21.07 -30.47
CA ARG A 226 19.43 -20.28 -30.97
C ARG A 226 19.06 -18.81 -30.94
N ASP A 227 19.88 -17.99 -30.32
CA ASP A 227 19.77 -16.53 -30.29
C ASP A 227 21.09 -15.92 -29.75
N ASP A 228 21.45 -14.72 -30.19
CA ASP A 228 22.69 -14.06 -29.78
C ASP A 228 22.70 -13.70 -28.28
N ILE A 229 21.53 -13.61 -27.64
CA ILE A 229 21.42 -13.35 -26.19
C ILE A 229 22.06 -14.44 -25.33
N PHE A 230 22.18 -15.67 -25.85
CA PHE A 230 22.88 -16.77 -25.17
C PHE A 230 24.40 -16.58 -25.14
N LEU A 231 24.95 -15.73 -26.00
CA LEU A 231 26.39 -15.50 -26.12
C LEU A 231 26.97 -15.02 -24.78
N GLY A 232 27.95 -15.78 -24.27
CA GLY A 232 28.60 -15.45 -23.01
C GLY A 232 27.67 -15.58 -21.79
N ALA A 233 26.62 -16.40 -21.84
CA ALA A 233 25.91 -16.85 -20.64
C ALA A 233 26.91 -17.39 -19.62
N THR A 234 26.96 -16.80 -18.43
CA THR A 234 27.89 -17.18 -17.34
C THR A 234 27.22 -17.88 -16.18
N LYS A 235 25.89 -17.81 -16.11
CA LYS A 235 25.06 -18.46 -15.11
C LYS A 235 23.79 -18.96 -15.78
N LEU A 236 23.38 -20.18 -15.46
CA LEU A 236 22.12 -20.79 -15.87
C LEU A 236 21.48 -21.42 -14.63
N GLU A 237 20.22 -21.09 -14.37
CA GLU A 237 19.37 -21.70 -13.35
C GLU A 237 18.17 -22.33 -14.04
N ALA A 238 17.63 -23.41 -13.48
CA ALA A 238 16.55 -24.15 -14.10
C ALA A 238 15.57 -24.68 -13.06
N MET A 239 14.29 -24.68 -13.39
CA MET A 239 13.24 -25.25 -12.54
C MET A 239 12.10 -25.81 -13.39
N GLN A 240 11.49 -26.90 -12.93
CA GLN A 240 10.24 -27.43 -13.47
C GLN A 240 9.13 -27.31 -12.42
N VAL A 241 8.01 -26.70 -12.79
CA VAL A 241 6.80 -26.59 -11.96
C VAL A 241 5.57 -26.77 -12.86
N ASP A 242 4.66 -27.65 -12.44
CA ASP A 242 3.44 -28.05 -13.16
C ASP A 242 3.63 -28.25 -14.67
N GLY A 243 4.62 -29.06 -15.04
CA GLY A 243 4.88 -29.43 -16.44
C GLY A 243 5.52 -28.32 -17.30
N VAL A 244 5.99 -27.22 -16.71
CA VAL A 244 6.73 -26.16 -17.43
C VAL A 244 8.17 -26.13 -16.96
N VAL A 245 9.10 -26.27 -17.91
CA VAL A 245 10.52 -26.04 -17.71
C VAL A 245 10.81 -24.56 -17.92
N THR A 246 11.46 -23.91 -16.95
CA THR A 246 11.94 -22.53 -17.05
C THR A 246 13.44 -22.49 -16.80
N LEU A 247 14.15 -21.78 -17.66
CA LEU A 247 15.59 -21.55 -17.61
C LEU A 247 15.85 -20.06 -17.51
N TRP A 248 16.61 -19.63 -16.50
CA TRP A 248 17.07 -18.23 -16.37
C TRP A 248 18.56 -18.17 -16.57
N ALA A 249 19.01 -17.17 -17.32
CA ALA A 249 20.42 -17.00 -17.60
C ALA A 249 20.87 -15.55 -17.42
N ARG A 250 22.15 -15.40 -17.09
CA ARG A 250 22.84 -14.11 -17.06
C ARG A 250 24.03 -14.13 -18.00
N ASN A 251 24.05 -13.22 -18.97
CA ASN A 251 25.15 -13.12 -19.92
C ASN A 251 26.32 -12.26 -19.42
N SER A 252 27.40 -12.24 -20.19
CA SER A 252 28.62 -11.49 -19.93
C SER A 252 28.42 -9.97 -19.97
N LEU A 253 27.32 -9.50 -20.58
CA LEU A 253 26.88 -8.10 -20.57
C LEU A 253 26.07 -7.74 -19.30
N SER A 254 26.01 -8.65 -18.32
CA SER A 254 25.23 -8.50 -17.09
C SER A 254 23.72 -8.34 -17.35
N GLU A 255 23.21 -8.97 -18.40
CA GLU A 255 21.79 -9.00 -18.74
C GLU A 255 21.18 -10.32 -18.29
N VAL A 256 19.98 -10.24 -17.70
CA VAL A 256 19.19 -11.41 -17.31
C VAL A 256 18.09 -11.63 -18.32
N PHE A 257 17.90 -12.88 -18.72
CA PHE A 257 16.83 -13.35 -19.59
C PHE A 257 16.35 -14.73 -19.15
N TYR A 258 15.23 -15.18 -19.71
CA TYR A 258 14.71 -16.51 -19.47
C TYR A 258 14.15 -17.12 -20.74
N VAL A 259 13.99 -18.44 -20.73
CA VAL A 259 13.18 -19.19 -21.69
C VAL A 259 12.34 -20.22 -20.94
N SER A 260 11.15 -20.51 -21.46
CA SER A 260 10.29 -21.56 -20.91
C SER A 260 9.64 -22.40 -22.00
N CYS A 261 9.31 -23.64 -21.66
CA CYS A 261 8.63 -24.59 -22.53
C CYS A 261 7.84 -25.61 -21.71
N TYR A 262 6.75 -26.13 -22.26
CA TYR A 262 6.09 -27.29 -21.68
C TYR A 262 6.99 -28.53 -21.82
N VAL A 263 7.01 -29.38 -20.80
CA VAL A 263 7.91 -30.53 -20.68
C VAL A 263 7.73 -31.55 -21.81
N ASP A 264 6.51 -31.70 -22.32
CA ASP A 264 6.15 -32.57 -23.43
C ASP A 264 6.48 -31.98 -24.81
N GLU A 265 6.88 -30.70 -24.86
CA GLU A 265 7.20 -29.97 -26.09
C GLU A 265 8.65 -29.49 -26.16
N VAL A 266 9.49 -29.80 -25.16
CA VAL A 266 10.89 -29.31 -25.08
C VAL A 266 11.76 -29.67 -26.29
N ASP A 267 11.40 -30.72 -27.03
CA ASP A 267 12.08 -31.14 -28.27
C ASP A 267 11.63 -30.37 -29.52
N ASP A 268 10.55 -29.58 -29.45
CA ASP A 268 10.15 -28.65 -30.50
C ASP A 268 10.71 -27.25 -30.21
N PRO A 269 11.73 -26.79 -30.96
CA PRO A 269 12.22 -25.44 -30.82
C PRO A 269 11.12 -24.37 -30.94
N SER A 270 10.05 -24.59 -31.71
CA SER A 270 8.99 -23.58 -31.90
C SER A 270 8.11 -23.36 -30.66
N ALA A 271 8.10 -24.33 -29.73
CA ALA A 271 7.31 -24.31 -28.51
C ALA A 271 7.93 -23.48 -27.37
N TRP A 272 9.24 -23.21 -27.44
CA TRP A 272 9.94 -22.38 -26.46
C TRP A 272 9.52 -20.91 -26.56
N SER A 273 9.53 -20.19 -25.44
CA SER A 273 9.42 -18.73 -25.44
C SER A 273 10.63 -18.06 -26.11
N TYR A 274 10.44 -16.83 -26.59
CA TYR A 274 11.52 -16.07 -27.21
C TYR A 274 12.43 -15.44 -26.14
N PRO A 275 13.76 -15.65 -26.17
CA PRO A 275 14.65 -15.09 -25.16
C PRO A 275 14.92 -13.60 -25.41
N VAL A 276 14.47 -12.73 -24.50
CA VAL A 276 14.76 -11.29 -24.51
C VAL A 276 15.32 -10.84 -23.16
N PRO A 277 16.15 -9.78 -23.10
CA PRO A 277 16.68 -9.31 -21.84
C PRO A 277 15.61 -8.56 -21.04
N ILE A 278 15.45 -8.92 -19.76
CA ILE A 278 14.44 -8.36 -18.85
C ILE A 278 15.04 -7.52 -17.69
N LEU A 279 16.34 -7.72 -17.39
CA LEU A 279 17.13 -6.92 -16.44
C LEU A 279 18.54 -6.68 -17.00
N TRP A 280 19.21 -5.63 -16.53
CA TRP A 280 20.55 -5.23 -16.96
C TRP A 280 21.41 -4.76 -15.78
N GLY A 281 22.73 -4.82 -15.93
CA GLY A 281 23.67 -4.40 -14.88
C GLY A 281 23.65 -5.32 -13.66
N ILE A 282 23.13 -6.55 -13.81
CA ILE A 282 22.98 -7.50 -12.73
C ILE A 282 24.28 -8.26 -12.48
N GLN A 283 24.76 -8.21 -11.24
CA GLN A 283 25.95 -8.94 -10.79
C GLN A 283 25.57 -10.31 -10.24
N HIS A 284 24.50 -10.37 -9.44
CA HIS A 284 23.98 -11.59 -8.84
C HIS A 284 22.48 -11.71 -9.10
N MET A 285 22.02 -12.92 -9.40
CA MET A 285 20.61 -13.26 -9.52
C MET A 285 20.31 -14.56 -8.79
N SER A 286 19.08 -14.70 -8.32
CA SER A 286 18.48 -15.96 -7.86
C SER A 286 17.04 -15.98 -8.33
N ALA A 287 16.67 -17.00 -9.10
CA ALA A 287 15.35 -17.11 -9.71
C ALA A 287 14.62 -18.37 -9.28
N TYR A 288 13.29 -18.29 -9.21
CA TYR A 288 12.42 -19.44 -8.97
C TYR A 288 11.06 -19.26 -9.64
N VAL A 289 10.37 -20.37 -9.88
CA VAL A 289 8.94 -20.38 -10.21
C VAL A 289 8.15 -20.50 -8.91
N ASN A 290 7.23 -19.57 -8.67
CA ASN A 290 6.31 -19.63 -7.55
C ASN A 290 5.34 -20.80 -7.74
N ARG A 291 5.27 -21.69 -6.74
CA ARG A 291 4.43 -22.90 -6.78
C ARG A 291 2.93 -22.64 -6.66
N VAL A 292 2.52 -21.43 -6.27
CA VAL A 292 1.11 -21.07 -6.11
C VAL A 292 0.48 -20.66 -7.43
N ASP A 293 1.17 -19.84 -8.22
CA ASP A 293 0.64 -19.21 -9.44
C ASP A 293 1.48 -19.50 -10.70
N GLY A 294 2.57 -20.27 -10.59
CA GLY A 294 3.51 -20.50 -11.69
C GLY A 294 4.34 -19.28 -12.09
N GLY A 295 4.28 -18.20 -11.29
CA GLY A 295 4.94 -16.90 -11.50
C GLY A 295 6.46 -16.97 -11.48
N ASN A 296 7.11 -16.42 -12.50
CA ASN A 296 8.56 -16.21 -12.46
C ASN A 296 8.90 -15.10 -11.46
N SER A 297 9.81 -15.41 -10.53
CA SER A 297 10.33 -14.47 -9.54
C SER A 297 11.85 -14.45 -9.60
N ILE A 298 12.43 -13.25 -9.69
CA ILE A 298 13.88 -13.05 -9.80
C ILE A 298 14.31 -12.04 -8.75
N PHE A 299 15.12 -12.48 -7.80
CA PHE A 299 15.90 -11.57 -6.95
C PHE A 299 17.18 -11.21 -7.68
N ALA A 300 17.46 -9.92 -7.80
CA ALA A 300 18.60 -9.41 -8.53
C ALA A 300 19.33 -8.33 -7.72
N PHE A 301 20.66 -8.40 -7.76
CA PHE A 301 21.53 -7.38 -7.20
C PHE A 301 22.50 -6.87 -8.26
N GLY A 302 22.60 -5.55 -8.37
CA GLY A 302 23.49 -4.88 -9.31
C GLY A 302 23.61 -3.40 -9.01
N SER A 303 24.80 -2.83 -9.18
CA SER A 303 25.07 -1.39 -8.97
C SER A 303 24.70 -0.84 -7.58
N GLY A 304 24.64 -1.70 -6.56
CA GLY A 304 24.25 -1.33 -5.19
C GLY A 304 22.76 -1.47 -4.88
N ASP A 305 21.92 -1.74 -5.89
CA ASP A 305 20.48 -1.93 -5.73
C ASP A 305 20.13 -3.41 -5.57
N PHE A 306 19.25 -3.70 -4.61
CA PHE A 306 18.63 -5.01 -4.44
C PHE A 306 17.15 -4.93 -4.83
N MET A 307 16.71 -5.81 -5.73
CA MET A 307 15.34 -5.81 -6.23
C MET A 307 14.77 -7.22 -6.39
N GLN A 308 13.45 -7.32 -6.34
CA GLN A 308 12.68 -8.46 -6.79
C GLN A 308 11.93 -8.07 -8.07
N LEU A 309 11.94 -8.95 -9.06
CA LEU A 309 11.16 -8.83 -10.28
C LEU A 309 10.19 -10.01 -10.35
N THR A 310 8.89 -9.73 -10.41
CA THR A 310 7.86 -10.77 -10.44
C THR A 310 7.00 -10.68 -11.70
N GLN A 311 6.69 -11.83 -12.30
CA GLN A 311 5.89 -11.93 -13.51
C GLN A 311 4.42 -12.21 -13.19
N ALA A 312 3.50 -11.51 -13.87
CA ALA A 312 2.08 -11.78 -13.83
C ALA A 312 1.73 -13.01 -14.69
N THR A 313 1.52 -14.17 -14.10
CA THR A 313 1.35 -15.42 -14.87
C THR A 313 -0.08 -15.79 -15.23
N ASN A 314 -1.09 -15.14 -14.64
CA ASN A 314 -2.49 -15.42 -14.98
C ASN A 314 -3.03 -14.50 -16.09
N THR A 315 -2.15 -13.73 -16.73
CA THR A 315 -2.44 -12.99 -17.96
C THR A 315 -1.51 -13.45 -19.07
N GLU A 316 -1.99 -13.48 -20.31
CA GLU A 316 -1.14 -13.72 -21.49
C GLU A 316 -0.10 -12.60 -21.67
N SER A 317 -0.31 -11.44 -21.03
CA SER A 317 0.62 -10.32 -21.05
C SER A 317 1.98 -10.64 -20.43
N LYS A 318 2.01 -11.47 -19.38
CA LYS A 318 3.21 -11.74 -18.58
C LYS A 318 3.95 -10.48 -18.14
N ALA A 319 3.20 -9.46 -17.73
CA ALA A 319 3.76 -8.19 -17.27
C ALA A 319 4.72 -8.40 -16.08
N TRP A 320 5.82 -7.64 -16.08
CA TRP A 320 6.85 -7.73 -15.04
C TRP A 320 6.75 -6.56 -14.07
N ARG A 321 6.75 -6.89 -12.78
CA ARG A 321 6.63 -5.95 -11.66
C ARG A 321 7.93 -5.88 -10.87
N PRO A 322 8.68 -4.77 -10.99
CA PRO A 322 9.89 -4.57 -10.21
C PRO A 322 9.56 -3.98 -8.84
N GLN A 323 10.30 -4.44 -7.83
CA GLN A 323 10.21 -3.97 -6.47
C GLN A 323 11.62 -3.82 -5.91
N THR A 324 12.00 -2.59 -5.55
CA THR A 324 13.24 -2.35 -4.81
C THR A 324 13.06 -2.83 -3.37
N ILE A 325 13.98 -3.68 -2.91
CA ILE A 325 14.02 -4.14 -1.53
C ILE A 325 15.00 -3.24 -0.78
N LYS A 326 14.50 -2.54 0.23
CA LYS A 326 15.32 -1.73 1.13
C LYS A 326 15.51 -2.52 2.41
N LEU A 327 16.75 -2.63 2.85
CA LEU A 327 17.06 -3.13 4.19
C LEU A 327 16.90 -1.96 5.16
N ASP A 328 16.23 -2.20 6.29
CA ASP A 328 16.02 -1.20 7.34
C ASP A 328 17.37 -0.73 7.87
N ASN A 329 17.80 0.45 7.41
CA ASN A 329 18.98 1.11 7.91
C ASN A 329 18.58 2.52 8.35
N THR A 330 18.75 2.76 9.65
CA THR A 330 18.64 4.02 10.43
C THR A 330 17.23 4.43 10.94
N PRO A 331 17.08 4.76 12.25
CA PRO A 331 15.80 5.16 12.86
C PRO A 331 15.25 6.53 12.44
N LYS A 332 15.91 7.28 11.55
CA LYS A 332 15.43 8.53 10.96
C LYS A 332 15.59 8.47 9.44
N GLN A 333 14.62 7.88 8.76
CA GLN A 333 14.58 7.86 7.31
C GLN A 333 13.73 9.01 6.79
N GLU A 334 14.21 9.72 5.77
CA GLU A 334 13.40 10.71 5.07
C GLU A 334 12.18 10.05 4.41
N ILE A 335 11.08 10.78 4.37
CA ILE A 335 9.84 10.31 3.76
C ILE A 335 10.03 10.18 2.25
N GLN A 336 9.57 9.06 1.72
CA GLN A 336 9.67 8.76 0.30
C GLN A 336 8.32 8.98 -0.37
N SER A 337 8.33 9.74 -1.44
CA SER A 337 7.20 9.86 -2.35
C SER A 337 7.35 8.87 -3.50
N PHE A 338 6.25 8.19 -3.84
CA PHE A 338 6.16 7.33 -5.01
C PHE A 338 4.76 7.43 -5.61
N MET A 339 4.63 7.12 -6.90
CA MET A 339 3.33 7.04 -7.56
C MET A 339 2.62 5.75 -7.16
N SER A 340 1.31 5.82 -6.93
CA SER A 340 0.54 4.66 -6.50
C SER A 340 -0.90 4.70 -7.00
N TYR A 341 -1.48 3.52 -7.21
CA TYR A 341 -2.91 3.34 -7.17
C TYR A 341 -3.34 3.17 -5.72
N THR A 342 -4.35 3.95 -5.28
CA THR A 342 -4.91 3.84 -3.93
C THR A 342 -6.39 3.51 -4.02
N THR A 343 -6.76 2.33 -3.53
CA THR A 343 -8.13 1.83 -3.52
C THR A 343 -8.67 1.87 -2.11
N THR A 344 -9.87 2.42 -1.94
CA THR A 344 -10.61 2.38 -0.67
C THR A 344 -11.82 1.47 -0.84
N VAL A 345 -11.96 0.49 0.04
CA VAL A 345 -13.12 -0.39 0.10
C VAL A 345 -13.86 -0.10 1.40
N CYS A 346 -15.12 0.27 1.31
CA CYS A 346 -16.00 0.53 2.46
C CYS A 346 -17.10 -0.54 2.48
N LEU A 347 -17.32 -1.14 3.65
CA LEU A 347 -18.39 -2.10 3.90
C LEU A 347 -19.44 -1.47 4.80
N SER A 348 -20.67 -1.42 4.34
CA SER A 348 -21.81 -0.88 5.08
C SER A 348 -23.03 -1.80 5.04
N THR A 349 -24.03 -1.54 5.89
CA THR A 349 -25.38 -2.11 5.76
C THR A 349 -26.12 -1.53 4.55
N GLU A 350 -27.33 -2.05 4.26
CA GLU A 350 -28.24 -1.47 3.27
C GLU A 350 -28.66 -0.03 3.65
N GLU A 351 -28.77 0.25 4.94
CA GLU A 351 -29.06 1.57 5.50
C GLU A 351 -27.83 2.52 5.46
N GLY A 352 -26.67 1.99 5.08
CA GLY A 352 -25.42 2.75 4.95
C GLY A 352 -24.66 2.94 6.26
N GLU A 353 -24.84 2.06 7.24
CA GLU A 353 -24.04 2.07 8.47
C GLU A 353 -22.72 1.29 8.28
N PRO A 354 -21.54 1.82 8.68
CA PRO A 354 -20.27 1.13 8.50
C PRO A 354 -20.19 -0.16 9.33
N LYS A 355 -19.54 -1.20 8.78
CA LYS A 355 -19.35 -2.49 9.45
C LYS A 355 -17.90 -2.74 9.83
N PRO A 356 -17.50 -2.44 11.09
CA PRO A 356 -16.14 -2.69 11.54
C PRO A 356 -15.87 -4.17 11.82
N ASN A 357 -14.59 -4.56 11.79
CA ASN A 357 -14.10 -5.89 12.16
C ASN A 357 -14.71 -7.06 11.35
N VAL A 358 -15.16 -6.81 10.12
CA VAL A 358 -15.64 -7.83 9.20
C VAL A 358 -14.52 -8.27 8.27
N LEU A 359 -14.27 -9.58 8.19
CA LEU A 359 -13.27 -10.14 7.28
C LEU A 359 -13.73 -10.02 5.83
N LEU A 360 -12.95 -9.29 5.03
CA LEU A 360 -13.04 -9.27 3.57
C LEU A 360 -11.92 -10.12 2.96
N SER A 361 -12.25 -10.88 1.93
CA SER A 361 -11.29 -11.63 1.12
C SER A 361 -10.80 -10.74 -0.03
N PHE A 362 -9.50 -10.60 -0.19
CA PHE A 362 -8.84 -9.89 -1.29
C PHE A 362 -7.97 -10.84 -2.10
N TRP A 363 -8.04 -10.75 -3.42
CA TRP A 363 -7.12 -11.43 -4.34
C TRP A 363 -6.88 -10.56 -5.57
N ALA A 364 -5.88 -10.93 -6.36
CA ALA A 364 -5.52 -10.24 -7.60
C ALA A 364 -5.12 -11.28 -8.65
N ASP A 365 -5.27 -10.91 -9.93
CA ASP A 365 -4.93 -11.78 -11.06
C ASP A 365 -3.43 -11.94 -11.24
N SER A 366 -2.63 -11.15 -10.54
CA SER A 366 -1.17 -11.25 -10.58
C SER A 366 -0.58 -11.07 -9.20
N HIS A 367 0.65 -11.55 -9.02
CA HIS A 367 1.43 -11.36 -7.81
C HIS A 367 1.68 -9.87 -7.57
N THR A 368 0.87 -9.28 -6.69
CA THR A 368 0.75 -7.84 -6.51
C THR A 368 1.22 -7.45 -5.13
N PRO A 369 2.42 -6.86 -4.98
CA PRO A 369 2.82 -6.26 -3.72
C PRO A 369 1.96 -5.02 -3.45
N ALA A 370 1.33 -4.98 -2.27
CA ALA A 370 0.49 -3.87 -1.87
C ALA A 370 0.58 -3.65 -0.36
N TYR A 371 0.44 -2.40 0.07
CA TYR A 371 0.23 -2.06 1.47
C TYR A 371 -1.27 -2.01 1.74
N ILE A 372 -1.77 -2.87 2.62
CA ILE A 372 -3.17 -2.90 3.02
C ILE A 372 -3.28 -2.46 4.47
N ASN A 373 -3.95 -1.34 4.70
CA ASN A 373 -3.99 -0.65 5.99
C ASN A 373 -2.58 -0.39 6.59
N GLY A 374 -1.59 -0.14 5.73
CA GLY A 374 -0.20 0.13 6.12
C GLY A 374 0.67 -1.13 6.30
N THR A 375 0.09 -2.33 6.27
CA THR A 375 0.81 -3.60 6.37
C THR A 375 1.13 -4.13 4.98
N TYR A 376 2.35 -4.63 4.78
CA TYR A 376 2.77 -5.21 3.51
C TYR A 376 2.11 -6.58 3.28
N TYR A 377 1.50 -6.75 2.11
CA TYR A 377 0.96 -8.02 1.63
C TYR A 377 1.42 -8.25 0.19
N VAL A 378 1.37 -9.52 -0.20
CA VAL A 378 1.41 -9.87 -1.62
C VAL A 378 0.12 -10.60 -1.99
N LEU A 379 -0.67 -9.95 -2.82
CA LEU A 379 -1.91 -10.50 -3.35
C LEU A 379 -1.60 -11.41 -4.54
N GLY A 380 -2.40 -12.45 -4.72
CA GLY A 380 -2.36 -13.36 -5.87
C GLY A 380 -3.67 -14.13 -5.92
N GLU A 381 -3.73 -15.30 -6.56
CA GLU A 381 -4.98 -16.08 -6.69
C GLU A 381 -5.56 -16.55 -5.34
N ARG A 382 -4.68 -16.77 -4.37
CA ARG A 382 -5.11 -17.18 -3.03
C ARG A 382 -5.56 -15.94 -2.25
N ALA A 383 -6.83 -15.94 -1.87
CA ALA A 383 -7.40 -14.86 -1.11
C ALA A 383 -6.70 -14.64 0.24
N VAL A 384 -6.38 -13.38 0.52
CA VAL A 384 -5.93 -12.87 1.82
C VAL A 384 -7.15 -12.32 2.56
N ARG A 385 -7.32 -12.68 3.83
CA ARG A 385 -8.45 -12.21 4.65
C ARG A 385 -8.00 -11.05 5.53
N ILE A 386 -8.69 -9.93 5.41
CA ILE A 386 -8.33 -8.68 6.08
C ILE A 386 -9.60 -8.12 6.72
N PRO A 387 -9.59 -7.84 8.04
CA PRO A 387 -10.73 -7.22 8.70
C PRO A 387 -10.87 -5.76 8.26
N THR A 388 -12.11 -5.30 8.10
CA THR A 388 -12.42 -3.88 8.02
C THR A 388 -12.02 -3.18 9.32
N ASP A 389 -11.56 -1.94 9.20
CA ASP A 389 -11.22 -1.14 10.38
C ASP A 389 -12.47 -0.64 11.13
N GLU A 390 -12.28 0.12 12.21
CA GLU A 390 -13.37 0.70 13.02
C GLU A 390 -14.35 1.59 12.25
N SER A 391 -13.98 2.02 11.03
CA SER A 391 -14.88 2.76 10.11
C SER A 391 -15.49 1.89 9.01
N GLY A 392 -15.38 0.56 9.13
CA GLY A 392 -15.84 -0.37 8.10
C GLY A 392 -15.02 -0.33 6.81
N SER A 393 -13.80 0.21 6.83
CA SER A 393 -13.01 0.49 5.63
C SER A 393 -11.69 -0.26 5.55
N ILE A 394 -11.18 -0.44 4.33
CA ILE A 394 -9.86 -1.00 4.01
C ILE A 394 -9.21 -0.14 2.92
N THR A 395 -7.92 0.17 3.09
CA THR A 395 -7.12 0.92 2.10
C THR A 395 -6.04 0.04 1.52
N VAL A 396 -6.01 -0.10 0.19
CA VAL A 396 -4.99 -0.82 -0.58
C VAL A 396 -4.15 0.20 -1.35
N VAL A 397 -2.84 0.21 -1.13
CA VAL A 397 -1.87 1.06 -1.84
C VAL A 397 -0.94 0.17 -2.65
N GLU A 398 -1.02 0.26 -3.96
CA GLU A 398 -0.15 -0.43 -4.92
C GLU A 398 0.80 0.59 -5.57
N ALA A 399 2.10 0.34 -5.50
CA ALA A 399 3.08 1.22 -6.10
C ALA A 399 3.08 1.09 -7.64
N ALA A 400 3.06 2.22 -8.35
CA ALA A 400 3.11 2.34 -9.81
C ALA A 400 4.40 3.07 -10.22
N THR A 401 5.56 2.44 -10.00
CA THR A 401 6.87 3.09 -10.09
C THR A 401 7.45 3.18 -11.51
N GLU A 402 7.12 2.24 -12.40
CA GLU A 402 7.77 2.13 -13.72
C GLU A 402 6.81 2.20 -14.92
N GLY A 403 5.54 2.53 -14.71
CA GLY A 403 4.51 2.50 -15.75
C GLY A 403 3.17 3.07 -15.29
N ILE A 404 2.12 2.80 -16.06
CA ILE A 404 0.72 3.16 -15.72
C ILE A 404 -0.17 1.91 -15.61
N GLY A 405 0.40 0.71 -15.75
CA GLY A 405 -0.26 -0.52 -15.34
C GLY A 405 -0.39 -0.61 -13.81
N GLY A 406 -1.51 -1.17 -13.36
CA GLY A 406 -1.79 -1.55 -11.98
C GLY A 406 -2.50 -2.92 -11.94
N SER A 407 -2.94 -3.35 -10.77
CA SER A 407 -3.66 -4.62 -10.60
C SER A 407 -5.16 -4.46 -10.53
N ILE A 408 -5.86 -5.42 -11.15
CA ILE A 408 -7.27 -5.64 -10.90
C ILE A 408 -7.39 -6.38 -9.57
N LEU A 409 -8.17 -5.80 -8.66
CA LEU A 409 -8.44 -6.34 -7.35
C LEU A 409 -9.82 -6.97 -7.35
N SER A 410 -9.95 -8.11 -6.69
CA SER A 410 -11.24 -8.75 -6.46
C SER A 410 -11.48 -8.86 -4.96
N VAL A 411 -12.67 -8.47 -4.54
CA VAL A 411 -13.05 -8.34 -3.12
C VAL A 411 -14.38 -9.03 -2.89
N GLY A 412 -14.50 -9.77 -1.78
CA GLY A 412 -15.78 -10.35 -1.39
C GLY A 412 -15.78 -10.87 0.03
N LEU A 413 -16.97 -11.12 0.57
CA LEU A 413 -17.12 -11.78 1.86
C LEU A 413 -16.68 -13.25 1.75
N PRO A 414 -15.98 -13.84 2.73
CA PRO A 414 -15.43 -15.20 2.65
C PRO A 414 -16.41 -16.28 2.20
N ASN A 415 -17.68 -16.17 2.57
CA ASN A 415 -18.72 -17.17 2.28
C ASN A 415 -19.70 -16.76 1.15
N ASP A 416 -19.52 -15.56 0.58
CA ASP A 416 -20.38 -15.11 -0.51
C ASP A 416 -19.97 -15.78 -1.83
N THR A 417 -20.92 -15.98 -2.73
CA THR A 417 -20.68 -16.47 -4.09
C THR A 417 -20.34 -15.35 -5.05
N GLN A 418 -20.78 -14.11 -4.77
CA GLN A 418 -20.48 -12.92 -5.56
C GLN A 418 -19.21 -12.23 -5.07
N THR A 419 -18.57 -11.54 -6.01
CA THR A 419 -17.32 -10.81 -5.80
C THR A 419 -17.37 -9.51 -6.58
N THR A 420 -16.87 -8.45 -5.98
CA THR A 420 -16.72 -7.14 -6.59
C THR A 420 -15.33 -7.03 -7.20
N VAL A 421 -15.28 -6.70 -8.48
CA VAL A 421 -14.03 -6.46 -9.22
C VAL A 421 -13.77 -4.98 -9.31
N ILE A 422 -12.59 -4.57 -8.87
CA ILE A 422 -12.13 -3.19 -8.82
C ILE A 422 -10.94 -3.07 -9.76
N ASN A 423 -11.07 -2.23 -10.78
CA ASN A 423 -9.98 -1.89 -11.67
C ASN A 423 -9.53 -0.44 -11.42
N PRO A 424 -8.42 -0.21 -10.69
CA PRO A 424 -7.94 1.14 -10.37
C PRO A 424 -7.55 1.97 -11.61
N MET A 425 -7.29 1.30 -12.75
CA MET A 425 -6.85 1.95 -13.97
C MET A 425 -7.99 2.62 -14.77
N ASP A 426 -9.25 2.28 -14.48
CA ASP A 426 -10.42 2.70 -15.27
C ASP A 426 -10.52 4.21 -15.47
N GLY A 427 -10.36 5.00 -14.41
CA GLY A 427 -10.46 6.47 -14.51
C GLY A 427 -9.34 7.08 -15.35
N GLY A 428 -8.10 6.60 -15.18
CA GLY A 428 -6.96 7.05 -15.99
C GLY A 428 -7.12 6.66 -17.46
N PHE A 429 -7.58 5.44 -17.73
CA PHE A 429 -7.85 4.97 -19.07
C PHE A 429 -8.99 5.74 -19.73
N GLU A 430 -10.08 6.03 -19.02
CA GLU A 430 -11.20 6.81 -19.57
C GLU A 430 -10.72 8.16 -20.09
N LYS A 431 -9.84 8.85 -19.35
CA LYS A 431 -9.23 10.11 -19.76
C LYS A 431 -8.37 9.96 -21.01
N LEU A 432 -7.53 8.93 -21.09
CA LEU A 432 -6.69 8.64 -22.26
C LEU A 432 -7.51 8.24 -23.48
N SER A 433 -8.57 7.46 -23.30
CA SER A 433 -9.41 6.92 -24.38
C SER A 433 -10.19 7.99 -25.15
N LYS A 434 -10.27 9.22 -24.62
CA LYS A 434 -10.82 10.41 -25.29
C LYS A 434 -9.83 11.05 -26.28
N LEU A 435 -8.56 10.63 -26.25
CA LEU A 435 -7.50 11.09 -27.14
C LEU A 435 -7.41 10.22 -28.41
N ASP A 436 -8.57 9.94 -29.02
CA ASP A 436 -8.73 9.04 -30.18
C ASP A 436 -8.75 9.76 -31.54
N ASN A 437 -8.47 11.06 -31.57
CA ASN A 437 -8.40 11.87 -32.78
C ASN A 437 -7.35 12.98 -32.67
N ALA A 438 -6.90 13.50 -33.81
CA ALA A 438 -5.81 14.48 -33.84
C ALA A 438 -6.13 15.78 -33.10
N ALA A 439 -7.39 16.24 -33.15
CA ALA A 439 -7.79 17.48 -32.48
C ALA A 439 -7.72 17.34 -30.95
N SER A 440 -8.27 16.26 -30.39
CA SER A 440 -8.22 16.03 -28.93
C SER A 440 -6.80 15.82 -28.43
N ILE A 441 -5.96 15.10 -29.17
CA ILE A 441 -4.53 14.92 -28.83
C ILE A 441 -3.79 16.27 -28.81
N ARG A 442 -4.00 17.13 -29.81
CA ARG A 442 -3.33 18.45 -29.90
C ARG A 442 -3.78 19.42 -28.81
N GLN A 443 -5.03 19.31 -28.37
CA GLN A 443 -5.61 20.13 -27.31
C GLN A 443 -5.27 19.62 -25.90
N ALA A 444 -4.89 18.35 -25.77
CA ALA A 444 -4.57 17.76 -24.48
C ALA A 444 -3.37 18.47 -23.82
N SER A 445 -3.54 18.79 -22.55
CA SER A 445 -2.50 19.40 -21.72
C SER A 445 -2.48 18.79 -20.33
N TYR A 446 -1.35 18.94 -19.64
CA TYR A 446 -1.14 18.48 -18.28
C TYR A 446 -0.47 19.57 -17.44
N ALA A 447 -0.55 19.46 -16.12
CA ALA A 447 0.11 20.39 -15.20
C ALA A 447 1.63 20.24 -15.28
N ALA A 448 2.32 21.35 -15.58
CA ALA A 448 3.76 21.37 -15.79
C ALA A 448 4.55 21.11 -14.49
N ASP A 449 4.07 21.69 -13.40
CA ASP A 449 4.77 21.78 -12.13
C ASP A 449 3.89 21.15 -11.04
N THR A 450 4.38 20.06 -10.45
CA THR A 450 3.67 19.32 -9.40
C THR A 450 4.50 19.28 -8.14
N VAL A 451 3.86 19.48 -6.98
CA VAL A 451 4.48 19.39 -5.66
C VAL A 451 3.56 18.62 -4.73
N ALA A 452 4.13 17.67 -3.99
CA ALA A 452 3.42 16.85 -3.00
C ALA A 452 2.12 16.19 -3.54
N GLY A 453 2.10 15.76 -4.81
CA GLY A 453 0.89 15.15 -5.41
C GLY A 453 -0.18 16.14 -5.85
N GLY A 454 0.13 17.44 -5.93
CA GLY A 454 -0.79 18.46 -6.42
C GLY A 454 -0.11 19.59 -7.18
N VAL A 455 -0.86 20.66 -7.43
CA VAL A 455 -0.42 21.84 -8.18
C VAL A 455 -0.54 23.09 -7.33
N MET A 456 0.49 23.93 -7.41
CA MET A 456 0.46 25.28 -6.84
C MET A 456 0.17 26.32 -7.90
N ASP A 457 0.49 26.08 -9.18
CA ASP A 457 0.24 26.99 -10.29
C ASP A 457 -0.55 26.30 -11.40
N ASP A 458 -1.41 27.04 -12.09
CA ASP A 458 -2.27 26.51 -13.15
C ASP A 458 -1.54 26.36 -14.50
N ARG A 459 -0.20 26.41 -14.48
CA ARG A 459 0.62 26.33 -15.70
C ARG A 459 0.44 24.97 -16.37
N GLN A 460 -0.15 25.01 -17.56
CA GLN A 460 -0.34 23.84 -18.41
C GLN A 460 0.77 23.71 -19.46
N GLN A 461 1.14 22.48 -19.78
CA GLN A 461 1.98 22.13 -20.92
C GLN A 461 1.20 21.23 -21.88
N PRO A 462 1.34 21.41 -23.21
CA PRO A 462 0.79 20.48 -24.19
C PRO A 462 1.31 19.05 -23.96
N LEU A 463 0.44 18.05 -24.07
CA LEU A 463 0.79 16.64 -23.91
C LEU A 463 1.77 16.15 -25.00
N ILE A 464 1.63 16.69 -26.20
CA ILE A 464 2.53 16.45 -27.34
C ILE A 464 3.17 17.76 -27.79
N ASN A 465 4.34 17.69 -28.43
CA ASN A 465 4.92 18.86 -29.06
C ASN A 465 3.98 19.41 -30.16
N ARG A 466 3.81 20.73 -30.22
CA ARG A 466 2.99 21.39 -31.25
C ARG A 466 3.57 21.21 -32.65
N ASP A 467 4.88 20.98 -32.76
CA ASP A 467 5.56 20.76 -34.05
C ASP A 467 5.60 19.28 -34.46
N THR A 468 5.00 18.36 -33.68
CA THR A 468 4.89 16.94 -34.08
C THR A 468 4.19 16.85 -35.44
N GLU A 469 4.67 16.00 -36.35
CA GLU A 469 4.07 15.83 -37.68
C GLU A 469 2.64 15.27 -37.62
N ASP A 470 1.73 15.76 -38.48
CA ASP A 470 0.32 15.34 -38.46
C ASP A 470 0.15 13.83 -38.68
N LYS A 471 0.95 13.23 -39.56
CA LYS A 471 0.96 11.78 -39.78
C LYS A 471 1.26 11.00 -38.50
N ALA A 472 2.18 11.49 -37.66
CA ALA A 472 2.51 10.85 -36.40
C ALA A 472 1.36 10.97 -35.38
N VAL A 473 0.66 12.10 -35.38
CA VAL A 473 -0.54 12.32 -34.56
C VAL A 473 -1.70 11.42 -35.01
N GLU A 474 -1.89 11.21 -36.31
CA GLU A 474 -2.89 10.28 -36.86
C GLU A 474 -2.60 8.82 -36.48
N VAL A 475 -1.33 8.41 -36.51
CA VAL A 475 -0.91 7.08 -36.04
C VAL A 475 -1.19 6.90 -34.55
N LEU A 476 -0.92 7.93 -33.74
CA LEU A 476 -1.24 7.93 -32.31
C LEU A 476 -2.75 7.81 -32.09
N ALA A 477 -3.57 8.63 -32.77
CA ALA A 477 -5.03 8.59 -32.68
C ALA A 477 -5.60 7.20 -33.04
N THR A 478 -5.13 6.62 -34.14
CA THR A 478 -5.55 5.28 -34.58
C THR A 478 -5.18 4.22 -33.53
N SER A 479 -3.98 4.31 -32.96
CA SER A 479 -3.52 3.39 -31.91
C SER A 479 -4.35 3.54 -30.62
N MET A 480 -4.73 4.77 -30.24
CA MET A 480 -5.64 5.01 -29.12
C MET A 480 -7.03 4.40 -29.36
N GLY A 481 -7.52 4.44 -30.61
CA GLY A 481 -8.73 3.72 -31.01
C GLY A 481 -8.60 2.20 -30.83
N HIS A 482 -7.47 1.60 -31.22
CA HIS A 482 -7.20 0.19 -30.97
C HIS A 482 -7.11 -0.12 -29.47
N PHE A 483 -6.43 0.71 -28.66
CA PHE A 483 -6.38 0.49 -27.22
C PHE A 483 -7.76 0.53 -26.55
N LYS A 484 -8.64 1.45 -26.99
CA LYS A 484 -10.04 1.50 -26.54
C LYS A 484 -10.78 0.19 -26.80
N GLU A 485 -10.60 -0.41 -27.98
CA GLU A 485 -11.18 -1.71 -28.31
C GLU A 485 -10.55 -2.85 -27.48
N ALA A 486 -9.21 -2.88 -27.36
CA ALA A 486 -8.50 -3.91 -26.59
C ALA A 486 -8.89 -3.90 -25.12
N TYR A 487 -8.90 -2.72 -24.50
CA TYR A 487 -9.31 -2.52 -23.11
C TYR A 487 -10.76 -2.96 -22.89
N GLY A 488 -11.67 -2.59 -23.80
CA GLY A 488 -13.07 -2.99 -23.72
C GLY A 488 -13.28 -4.50 -23.77
N LYS A 489 -12.43 -5.24 -24.51
CA LYS A 489 -12.46 -6.71 -24.57
C LYS A 489 -11.81 -7.37 -23.35
N ALA A 490 -10.73 -6.79 -22.84
CA ALA A 490 -9.95 -7.33 -21.72
C ALA A 490 -10.55 -6.99 -20.35
N LYS A 491 -11.37 -5.94 -20.26
CA LYS A 491 -11.94 -5.47 -19.00
C LYS A 491 -12.89 -6.52 -18.40
N PRO A 492 -12.65 -6.96 -17.16
CA PRO A 492 -13.55 -7.89 -16.49
C PRO A 492 -14.87 -7.23 -16.08
N PRO A 493 -15.96 -8.02 -15.92
CA PRO A 493 -17.22 -7.49 -15.43
C PRO A 493 -17.09 -7.01 -13.97
N PRO A 494 -17.85 -5.97 -13.54
CA PRO A 494 -17.76 -5.40 -12.18
C PRO A 494 -18.12 -6.39 -11.06
N THR A 495 -18.92 -7.40 -11.38
CA THR A 495 -19.32 -8.44 -10.44
C THR A 495 -19.15 -9.80 -11.11
N THR A 496 -18.51 -10.74 -10.41
CA THR A 496 -18.32 -12.11 -10.90
C THR A 496 -18.65 -13.10 -9.80
N SER A 497 -18.96 -14.34 -10.18
CA SER A 497 -18.99 -15.43 -9.22
C SER A 497 -17.55 -15.89 -8.92
N LYS A 498 -17.29 -16.31 -7.67
CA LYS A 498 -15.99 -16.88 -7.24
C LYS A 498 -15.50 -18.04 -8.11
N LEU A 499 -16.41 -18.71 -8.81
CA LEU A 499 -16.16 -19.91 -9.60
C LEU A 499 -15.76 -19.64 -11.05
N PHE A 500 -16.05 -18.46 -11.62
CA PHE A 500 -15.99 -18.24 -13.08
C PHE A 500 -14.86 -17.33 -13.56
N TYR A 501 -14.15 -16.63 -12.69
CA TYR A 501 -13.08 -15.71 -13.11
C TYR A 501 -11.69 -16.38 -13.25
N ARG A 502 -11.64 -17.68 -13.52
CA ARG A 502 -10.40 -18.46 -13.60
C ARG A 502 -10.20 -19.10 -14.95
N GLN A 503 -10.23 -18.31 -16.03
CA GLN A 503 -9.63 -18.80 -17.27
C GLN A 503 -8.11 -18.69 -17.12
N SER A 504 -7.44 -19.82 -16.87
CA SER A 504 -5.99 -19.85 -16.71
C SER A 504 -5.32 -19.43 -18.03
N ALA A 505 -4.53 -18.36 -18.00
CA ALA A 505 -3.68 -17.98 -19.12
C ALA A 505 -2.62 -19.05 -19.39
N ARG A 506 -2.10 -19.08 -20.62
CA ARG A 506 -1.02 -19.99 -20.99
C ARG A 506 0.24 -19.67 -20.20
N ARG A 507 0.87 -20.70 -19.65
CA ARG A 507 2.12 -20.56 -18.90
C ARG A 507 3.32 -20.23 -19.79
N VAL A 508 3.26 -20.61 -21.06
CA VAL A 508 4.31 -20.34 -22.05
C VAL A 508 3.72 -19.59 -23.25
N VAL A 509 4.25 -18.39 -23.54
CA VAL A 509 4.02 -17.72 -24.83
C VAL A 509 5.05 -18.26 -25.82
N ARG A 510 4.61 -19.15 -26.70
CA ARG A 510 5.46 -19.80 -27.70
C ARG A 510 5.97 -18.77 -28.70
N ARG A 511 7.25 -18.87 -29.09
CA ARG A 511 7.83 -18.01 -30.13
C ARG A 511 7.25 -18.27 -31.53
N GLY A 512 6.63 -19.44 -31.72
CA GLY A 512 6.08 -19.88 -33.00
C GLY A 512 7.16 -20.40 -33.95
N PRO A 513 6.78 -20.88 -35.15
CA PRO A 513 7.73 -21.33 -36.16
C PRO A 513 8.55 -20.14 -36.65
N GLY A 514 9.71 -19.93 -36.03
CA GLY A 514 10.69 -18.95 -36.47
C GLY A 514 11.07 -19.23 -37.91
N GLY A 515 10.92 -18.23 -38.78
CA GLY A 515 11.29 -18.34 -40.19
C GLY A 515 12.75 -18.75 -40.34
N LYS A 516 13.00 -19.98 -40.82
CA LYS A 516 14.35 -20.49 -41.10
C LYS A 516 14.87 -20.13 -42.51
N THR A 517 14.25 -19.18 -43.21
CA THR A 517 14.63 -18.84 -44.60
C THR A 517 14.76 -17.32 -44.79
N PRO A 518 15.77 -16.86 -45.56
CA PRO A 518 15.79 -15.50 -46.07
C PRO A 518 14.48 -15.24 -46.83
N GLY A 519 13.64 -14.32 -46.32
CA GLY A 519 12.33 -14.00 -46.90
C GLY A 519 11.11 -14.61 -46.19
N SER A 520 11.24 -15.24 -45.02
CA SER A 520 10.09 -15.67 -44.23
C SER A 520 9.29 -14.50 -43.66
N VAL A 521 7.96 -14.54 -43.82
CA VAL A 521 6.98 -13.47 -43.50
C VAL A 521 6.49 -13.55 -42.04
N TRP A 522 7.02 -14.47 -41.23
CA TRP A 522 6.55 -14.70 -39.86
C TRP A 522 7.47 -14.07 -38.81
N ASN A 523 6.95 -13.07 -38.09
CA ASN A 523 7.65 -12.37 -37.02
C ASN A 523 7.68 -13.24 -35.74
N PRO A 524 8.78 -13.26 -34.96
CA PRO A 524 8.80 -13.90 -33.65
C PRO A 524 7.71 -13.35 -32.73
N PHE A 525 6.98 -14.27 -32.09
CA PHE A 525 5.95 -13.94 -31.11
C PHE A 525 6.54 -13.94 -29.69
N THR A 526 6.16 -13.01 -28.84
CA THR A 526 6.65 -12.91 -27.46
C THR A 526 5.57 -12.40 -26.54
N ALA A 527 5.70 -12.68 -25.23
CA ALA A 527 4.84 -12.03 -24.25
C ALA A 527 5.10 -10.52 -24.26
N VAL A 528 4.03 -9.71 -24.16
CA VAL A 528 4.15 -8.25 -24.27
C VAL A 528 4.93 -7.65 -23.10
N GLY A 529 4.82 -8.23 -21.90
CA GLY A 529 5.58 -7.83 -20.73
C GLY A 529 7.09 -7.97 -20.91
N ASP A 530 7.53 -9.06 -21.55
CA ASP A 530 8.94 -9.29 -21.89
C ASP A 530 9.44 -8.21 -22.86
N LEU A 531 8.63 -7.90 -23.88
CA LEU A 531 8.93 -6.86 -24.85
C LEU A 531 9.00 -5.46 -24.22
N PHE A 532 8.08 -5.15 -23.30
CA PHE A 532 8.09 -3.87 -22.57
C PHE A 532 9.33 -3.71 -21.70
N ARG A 533 9.82 -4.77 -21.05
CA ARG A 533 11.12 -4.71 -20.40
C ARG A 533 12.21 -4.38 -21.41
N TRP A 534 12.31 -5.15 -22.49
CA TRP A 534 13.38 -4.94 -23.47
C TRP A 534 13.39 -3.55 -24.13
N LEU A 535 12.21 -2.99 -24.39
CA LEU A 535 12.05 -1.65 -24.98
C LEU A 535 12.60 -0.51 -24.10
N LYS A 536 12.81 -0.72 -22.79
CA LYS A 536 13.40 0.28 -21.88
C LYS A 536 14.86 0.59 -22.21
N LYS A 537 15.62 -0.38 -22.74
CA LYS A 537 17.03 -0.19 -23.15
C LYS A 537 17.20 0.12 -24.65
N SER A 538 16.20 -0.19 -25.47
CA SER A 538 16.30 -0.13 -26.93
C SER A 538 16.34 1.31 -27.47
N ILE A 539 17.39 1.65 -28.23
CA ILE A 539 17.68 2.99 -28.76
C ILE A 539 16.97 3.26 -30.11
N ASN A 540 16.95 2.28 -31.00
CA ASN A 540 16.25 2.36 -32.30
C ASN A 540 15.01 1.49 -32.25
N LYS A 541 13.83 2.11 -32.16
CA LYS A 541 12.55 1.40 -32.08
C LYS A 541 11.47 2.02 -32.95
N ILE A 542 10.76 1.18 -33.69
CA ILE A 542 9.50 1.54 -34.36
C ILE A 542 8.40 0.74 -33.69
N ILE A 543 7.40 1.43 -33.16
CA ILE A 543 6.26 0.81 -32.47
C ILE A 543 5.01 1.03 -33.31
N ARG A 544 4.21 -0.02 -33.47
CA ARG A 544 2.92 0.00 -34.16
C ARG A 544 1.92 -0.82 -33.38
N VAL A 545 0.66 -0.37 -33.40
CA VAL A 545 -0.47 -1.12 -32.86
C VAL A 545 -1.44 -1.38 -33.99
N VAL A 546 -1.64 -2.64 -34.32
CA VAL A 546 -2.45 -3.05 -35.46
C VAL A 546 -3.54 -4.02 -34.99
N LYS A 547 -4.69 -3.93 -35.63
CA LYS A 547 -5.73 -4.94 -35.51
C LYS A 547 -5.55 -5.94 -36.64
N ASP A 548 -5.35 -7.20 -36.29
CA ASP A 548 -5.29 -8.28 -37.27
C ASP A 548 -6.68 -8.45 -37.91
N SER A 549 -6.75 -8.33 -39.23
CA SER A 549 -8.03 -8.33 -39.96
C SER A 549 -8.71 -9.69 -39.99
N VAL A 550 -7.98 -10.78 -39.71
CA VAL A 550 -8.49 -12.16 -39.77
C VAL A 550 -9.01 -12.60 -38.41
N THR A 551 -8.21 -12.39 -37.37
CA THR A 551 -8.48 -12.83 -36.00
C THR A 551 -9.19 -11.77 -35.17
N GLY A 552 -9.14 -10.50 -35.58
CA GLY A 552 -9.66 -9.37 -34.81
C GLY A 552 -8.86 -9.06 -33.54
N VAL A 553 -7.71 -9.72 -33.36
CA VAL A 553 -6.79 -9.56 -32.23
C VAL A 553 -5.97 -8.30 -32.44
N ILE A 554 -5.76 -7.56 -31.35
CA ILE A 554 -4.97 -6.32 -31.37
C ILE A 554 -3.54 -6.69 -30.99
N GLN A 555 -2.62 -6.40 -31.90
CA GLN A 555 -1.21 -6.76 -31.80
C GLN A 555 -0.37 -5.51 -31.58
N PHE A 556 0.55 -5.62 -30.62
CA PHE A 556 1.64 -4.69 -30.41
C PHE A 556 2.86 -5.19 -31.19
N ILE A 557 3.36 -4.36 -32.10
CA ILE A 557 4.50 -4.68 -32.96
C ILE A 557 5.65 -3.72 -32.65
N ALA A 558 6.83 -4.27 -32.38
CA ALA A 558 8.05 -3.52 -32.16
C ALA A 558 9.15 -3.97 -33.12
N ASP A 559 9.72 -3.04 -33.88
CA ASP A 559 10.99 -3.22 -34.57
C ASP A 559 12.11 -2.84 -33.62
N ILE A 560 12.94 -3.81 -33.24
CA ILE A 560 14.11 -3.62 -32.39
C ILE A 560 15.33 -4.12 -33.15
N ALA A 561 16.27 -3.20 -33.42
CA ALA A 561 17.51 -3.50 -34.15
C ALA A 561 17.28 -4.20 -35.52
N GLY A 562 16.20 -3.87 -36.23
CA GLY A 562 15.89 -4.40 -37.56
C GLY A 562 15.18 -5.76 -37.53
N ARG A 563 14.79 -6.27 -36.36
CA ARG A 563 13.94 -7.45 -36.20
C ARG A 563 12.58 -7.03 -35.66
N VAL A 564 11.51 -7.58 -36.24
CA VAL A 564 10.13 -7.26 -35.87
C VAL A 564 9.62 -8.30 -34.88
N TYR A 565 9.13 -7.84 -33.74
CA TYR A 565 8.55 -8.66 -32.67
C TYR A 565 7.07 -8.35 -32.56
N THR A 566 6.25 -9.38 -32.37
CA THR A 566 4.80 -9.26 -32.22
C THR A 566 4.36 -9.80 -30.86
N ALA A 567 3.43 -9.10 -30.20
CA ALA A 567 2.76 -9.54 -28.99
C ALA A 567 1.27 -9.18 -29.03
N THR A 568 0.42 -9.91 -28.31
CA THR A 568 -1.02 -9.60 -28.20
C THR A 568 -1.28 -8.63 -27.05
N LEU A 569 -2.27 -7.75 -27.22
CA LEU A 569 -2.83 -6.89 -26.18
C LEU A 569 -4.21 -7.41 -25.75
N ASP A 570 -4.23 -8.36 -24.83
CA ASP A 570 -5.42 -9.06 -24.34
C ASP A 570 -5.66 -8.90 -22.83
N ALA A 571 -4.79 -8.17 -22.14
CA ALA A 571 -4.93 -7.86 -20.72
C ALA A 571 -4.96 -6.34 -20.49
N VAL A 572 -5.70 -5.92 -19.45
CA VAL A 572 -5.87 -4.51 -19.09
C VAL A 572 -4.54 -3.82 -18.81
N ASP A 573 -3.66 -4.48 -18.04
CA ASP A 573 -2.32 -3.99 -17.70
C ASP A 573 -1.44 -3.82 -18.94
N ALA A 574 -1.48 -4.78 -19.87
CA ALA A 574 -0.78 -4.71 -21.16
C ALA A 574 -1.22 -3.52 -22.00
N VAL A 575 -2.54 -3.26 -22.08
CA VAL A 575 -3.07 -2.12 -22.82
C VAL A 575 -2.61 -0.82 -22.18
N MET A 576 -2.65 -0.71 -20.86
CA MET A 576 -2.20 0.47 -20.12
C MET A 576 -0.72 0.76 -20.37
N ASP A 577 0.15 -0.24 -20.22
CA ASP A 577 1.59 -0.04 -20.45
C ASP A 577 1.93 0.18 -21.94
N ALA A 578 1.16 -0.39 -22.88
CA ALA A 578 1.32 -0.15 -24.32
C ALA A 578 1.12 1.33 -24.70
N ILE A 579 0.26 2.06 -23.98
CA ILE A 579 0.00 3.48 -24.25
C ILE A 579 1.28 4.31 -24.06
N ILE A 580 2.08 4.02 -23.04
CA ILE A 580 3.36 4.72 -22.82
C ILE A 580 4.26 4.61 -24.05
N TRP A 581 4.30 3.42 -24.66
CA TRP A 581 5.13 3.14 -25.81
C TRP A 581 4.68 3.91 -27.06
N ILE A 582 3.37 4.05 -27.31
CA ILE A 582 2.91 4.83 -28.46
C ILE A 582 3.17 6.34 -28.28
N TYR A 583 3.04 6.87 -27.07
CA TYR A 583 3.32 8.30 -26.80
C TYR A 583 4.82 8.61 -26.95
N ASN A 584 5.70 7.65 -26.65
CA ASN A 584 7.12 7.78 -26.92
C ASN A 584 7.44 7.94 -28.43
N VAL A 585 6.61 7.39 -29.34
CA VAL A 585 6.79 7.55 -30.80
C VAL A 585 6.67 9.02 -31.23
N VAL A 586 5.76 9.77 -30.59
CA VAL A 586 5.61 11.23 -30.81
C VAL A 586 6.50 12.06 -29.89
N LYS A 587 7.52 11.42 -29.28
CA LYS A 587 8.50 12.02 -28.35
C LYS A 587 7.89 12.63 -27.09
N THR A 588 6.69 12.22 -26.71
CA THR A 588 6.11 12.58 -25.41
C THR A 588 6.83 11.77 -24.33
N VAL A 589 7.35 12.45 -23.32
CA VAL A 589 8.00 11.81 -22.17
C VAL A 589 6.96 11.06 -21.35
N VAL A 590 7.30 9.86 -20.87
CA VAL A 590 6.42 8.99 -20.04
C VAL A 590 5.76 9.77 -18.89
N MET A 591 6.52 10.62 -18.19
CA MET A 591 6.01 11.44 -17.09
C MET A 591 4.89 12.40 -17.50
N ALA A 592 4.84 12.88 -18.75
CA ALA A 592 3.75 13.71 -19.23
C ALA A 592 2.43 12.93 -19.31
N VAL A 593 2.48 11.68 -19.76
CA VAL A 593 1.31 10.78 -19.81
C VAL A 593 0.85 10.43 -18.40
N ILE A 594 1.78 10.12 -17.49
CA ILE A 594 1.48 9.89 -16.07
C ILE A 594 0.80 11.12 -15.46
N ARG A 595 1.38 12.32 -15.59
CA ARG A 595 0.79 13.57 -15.08
C ARG A 595 -0.55 13.90 -15.71
N PHE A 596 -0.77 13.51 -16.96
CA PHE A 596 -2.05 13.70 -17.62
C PHE A 596 -3.17 12.90 -16.94
N ILE A 597 -2.91 11.66 -16.51
CA ILE A 597 -3.93 10.82 -15.87
C ILE A 597 -3.94 10.91 -14.34
N GLN A 598 -2.87 11.42 -13.74
CA GLN A 598 -2.72 11.53 -12.30
C GLN A 598 -3.79 12.44 -11.69
N PHE A 599 -4.34 12.01 -10.56
CA PHE A 599 -5.10 12.89 -9.68
C PHE A 599 -4.17 13.90 -9.00
N LEU A 600 -4.46 15.19 -9.11
CA LEU A 600 -3.65 16.26 -8.55
C LEU A 600 -4.48 17.12 -7.58
N PHE A 601 -3.96 17.30 -6.37
CA PHE A 601 -4.55 18.24 -5.41
C PHE A 601 -4.46 19.69 -5.90
N ALA A 602 -5.56 20.42 -5.86
CA ALA A 602 -5.58 21.85 -6.14
C ALA A 602 -5.19 22.63 -4.86
N TRP A 603 -3.89 22.70 -4.54
CA TRP A 603 -3.41 23.17 -3.24
C TRP A 603 -3.83 24.61 -2.93
N LYS A 604 -3.92 25.51 -3.92
CA LYS A 604 -4.45 26.87 -3.74
C LYS A 604 -5.91 26.86 -3.25
N ASP A 605 -6.75 26.01 -3.84
CA ASP A 605 -8.15 25.89 -3.47
C ASP A 605 -8.30 25.31 -2.06
N ILE A 606 -7.54 24.25 -1.77
CA ILE A 606 -7.54 23.60 -0.44
C ILE A 606 -7.06 24.59 0.62
N LYS A 607 -6.02 25.36 0.34
CA LYS A 607 -5.51 26.39 1.26
C LYS A 607 -6.56 27.46 1.56
N ARG A 608 -7.27 27.97 0.54
CA ARG A 608 -8.37 28.94 0.75
C ARG A 608 -9.49 28.34 1.60
N THR A 609 -9.90 27.11 1.32
CA THR A 609 -10.88 26.39 2.16
C THR A 609 -10.40 26.30 3.61
N LYS A 610 -9.14 25.89 3.82
CA LYS A 610 -8.53 25.82 5.16
C LYS A 610 -8.53 27.17 5.87
N GLU A 611 -8.18 28.26 5.18
CA GLU A 611 -8.10 29.59 5.75
C GLU A 611 -9.48 30.12 6.17
N VAL A 612 -10.51 29.90 5.34
CA VAL A 612 -11.90 30.23 5.71
C VAL A 612 -12.34 29.42 6.94
N LEU A 613 -12.14 28.10 6.93
CA LEU A 613 -12.52 27.24 8.06
C LEU A 613 -11.80 27.61 9.35
N HIS A 614 -10.49 27.86 9.27
CA HIS A 614 -9.69 28.28 10.42
C HIS A 614 -10.25 29.60 10.98
N ASN A 615 -10.46 30.60 10.13
CA ASN A 615 -10.87 31.92 10.60
C ASN A 615 -12.29 31.93 11.18
N VAL A 616 -13.24 31.27 10.52
CA VAL A 616 -14.62 31.10 11.02
C VAL A 616 -14.61 30.40 12.37
N THR A 617 -13.87 29.30 12.51
CA THR A 617 -13.80 28.53 13.76
C THR A 617 -13.14 29.33 14.87
N LYS A 618 -11.98 29.95 14.60
CA LYS A 618 -11.21 30.72 15.59
C LYS A 618 -11.98 31.93 16.10
N THR A 619 -12.58 32.72 15.21
CA THR A 619 -13.36 33.90 15.60
C THR A 619 -14.67 33.52 16.30
N PHE A 620 -15.30 32.41 15.94
CA PHE A 620 -16.46 31.89 16.65
C PHE A 620 -16.11 31.44 18.07
N LEU A 621 -15.07 30.62 18.23
CA LEU A 621 -14.61 30.17 19.55
C LEU A 621 -14.25 31.35 20.45
N LYS A 622 -13.54 32.35 19.90
CA LYS A 622 -13.24 33.60 20.61
C LYS A 622 -14.51 34.34 21.02
N HIS A 623 -15.48 34.48 20.11
CA HIS A 623 -16.76 35.11 20.41
C HIS A 623 -17.53 34.37 21.52
N GLN A 624 -17.54 33.04 21.51
CA GLN A 624 -18.16 32.26 22.58
C GLN A 624 -17.47 32.50 23.93
N ILE A 625 -16.14 32.63 23.94
CA ILE A 625 -15.36 32.95 25.15
C ILE A 625 -15.70 34.35 25.66
N ASP A 626 -15.74 35.34 24.77
CA ASP A 626 -16.14 36.72 25.09
C ASP A 626 -17.58 36.79 25.64
N GLN A 627 -18.44 35.83 25.27
CA GLN A 627 -19.81 35.70 25.74
C GLN A 627 -19.96 34.90 27.04
N ILE A 628 -18.89 34.29 27.59
CA ILE A 628 -19.00 33.48 28.82
C ILE A 628 -19.54 34.33 29.98
N ASP A 629 -19.09 35.57 30.14
CA ASP A 629 -19.58 36.45 31.20
C ASP A 629 -21.03 36.90 30.97
N SER A 630 -21.41 37.15 29.72
CA SER A 630 -22.80 37.46 29.36
C SER A 630 -23.71 36.24 29.55
N ALA A 631 -23.24 35.04 29.24
CA ALA A 631 -23.94 33.78 29.50
C ALA A 631 -24.00 33.46 31.00
N ARG A 632 -22.98 33.83 31.79
CA ARG A 632 -22.98 33.72 33.26
C ARG A 632 -24.08 34.61 33.87
N ILE A 633 -24.19 35.86 33.41
CA ILE A 633 -25.23 36.80 33.83
C ILE A 633 -26.60 36.30 33.35
N GLY A 634 -26.71 35.97 32.06
CA GLY A 634 -27.95 35.48 31.44
C GLY A 634 -28.43 34.14 32.01
N PHE A 635 -27.53 33.24 32.40
CA PHE A 635 -27.89 32.02 33.15
C PHE A 635 -28.37 32.37 34.55
N GLY A 636 -27.73 33.32 35.23
CA GLY A 636 -28.19 33.83 36.53
C GLY A 636 -29.61 34.38 36.48
N ASP A 637 -29.97 35.07 35.40
CA ASP A 637 -31.28 35.68 35.14
C ASP A 637 -32.29 34.64 34.60
N ALA A 638 -31.86 33.76 33.71
CA ALA A 638 -32.67 32.68 33.14
C ALA A 638 -32.96 31.57 34.14
N VAL A 639 -32.07 31.30 35.10
CA VAL A 639 -32.38 30.41 36.24
C VAL A 639 -33.50 31.02 37.07
N GLU A 640 -33.45 32.32 37.37
CA GLU A 640 -34.54 33.01 38.06
C GLU A 640 -35.87 32.98 37.29
N ALA A 641 -35.84 33.07 35.95
CA ALA A 641 -37.03 32.93 35.10
C ALA A 641 -37.47 31.48 34.82
N ALA A 642 -36.54 30.52 34.80
CA ALA A 642 -36.79 29.11 34.48
C ALA A 642 -37.45 28.37 35.65
N ALA A 643 -37.30 28.81 36.90
CA ALA A 643 -38.10 28.29 38.01
C ALA A 643 -39.61 28.43 37.73
N ASP A 644 -40.01 29.52 37.09
CA ASP A 644 -41.41 29.81 36.80
C ASP A 644 -41.89 29.09 35.52
N HIS A 645 -41.04 28.95 34.49
CA HIS A 645 -41.39 28.26 33.23
C HIS A 645 -41.19 26.72 33.23
N LEU A 646 -40.26 26.15 34.01
CA LEU A 646 -40.07 24.69 34.11
C LEU A 646 -41.31 23.98 34.68
N ARG A 647 -42.09 24.70 35.50
CA ARG A 647 -43.38 24.23 36.04
C ARG A 647 -44.49 24.20 34.97
N GLU A 648 -44.33 24.94 33.88
CA GLU A 648 -45.21 24.94 32.70
C GLU A 648 -44.76 23.90 31.66
N TRP A 649 -43.45 23.73 31.45
CA TRP A 649 -42.89 22.72 30.54
C TRP A 649 -43.17 21.27 30.94
N GLY A 650 -43.17 20.97 32.25
CA GLY A 650 -43.57 19.66 32.77
C GLY A 650 -45.04 19.29 32.48
N GLN A 651 -45.84 20.24 31.98
CA GLN A 651 -47.25 20.07 31.63
C GLN A 651 -47.50 20.07 30.11
N VAL A 652 -46.46 20.04 29.28
CA VAL A 652 -46.60 19.89 27.82
C VAL A 652 -46.87 18.41 27.50
N ASP A 653 -48.13 18.11 27.22
CA ASP A 653 -48.59 16.74 26.94
C ASP A 653 -48.28 16.27 25.50
N ASP A 654 -48.15 17.18 24.54
CA ASP A 654 -47.93 16.87 23.12
C ASP A 654 -46.66 17.53 22.56
N TRP A 655 -45.71 16.70 22.12
CA TRP A 655 -44.42 17.08 21.53
C TRP A 655 -44.34 16.73 20.03
N SER A 656 -45.48 16.43 19.39
CA SER A 656 -45.59 16.01 17.98
C SER A 656 -44.99 17.02 16.98
N GLY A 657 -44.84 18.29 17.36
CA GLY A 657 -44.19 19.34 16.55
C GLY A 657 -42.70 19.10 16.27
N LEU A 658 -42.04 18.16 16.96
CA LEU A 658 -40.62 17.81 16.75
C LEU A 658 -40.39 16.81 15.59
N GLY A 659 -41.46 16.29 14.96
CA GLY A 659 -41.37 15.38 13.81
C GLY A 659 -40.94 13.94 14.15
N GLU A 660 -40.76 13.09 13.13
CA GLU A 660 -40.41 11.65 13.30
C GLU A 660 -39.11 11.38 14.07
N ALA A 661 -38.20 12.37 14.14
CA ALA A 661 -36.96 12.29 14.88
C ALA A 661 -37.18 12.17 16.41
N ALA A 662 -38.30 12.71 16.94
CA ALA A 662 -38.64 12.60 18.36
C ALA A 662 -39.12 11.20 18.76
N SER A 663 -39.57 10.42 17.78
CA SER A 663 -40.15 9.07 17.96
C SER A 663 -39.11 7.94 17.82
N SER A 664 -37.86 8.27 17.44
CA SER A 664 -36.81 7.31 17.13
C SER A 664 -35.70 7.31 18.20
N PRO A 665 -35.11 6.17 18.55
CA PRO A 665 -33.94 6.14 19.44
C PRO A 665 -32.75 6.89 18.79
N PRO A 666 -31.96 7.67 19.55
CA PRO A 666 -30.87 8.52 19.02
C PRO A 666 -29.84 7.78 18.13
N GLY A 667 -29.68 6.48 18.31
CA GLY A 667 -28.71 5.65 17.58
C GLY A 667 -29.04 5.37 16.10
N HIS A 668 -30.24 5.67 15.61
CA HIS A 668 -30.67 5.32 14.24
C HIS A 668 -30.45 6.44 13.19
N SER A 669 -29.72 7.51 13.52
CA SER A 669 -29.53 8.68 12.64
C SER A 669 -28.09 8.87 12.12
N GLY A 670 -27.16 7.97 12.49
CA GLY A 670 -25.75 8.06 12.09
C GLY A 670 -25.50 7.44 10.72
N GLY A 671 -25.55 8.23 9.65
CA GLY A 671 -25.08 7.79 8.33
C GLY A 671 -23.55 7.63 8.29
N ASP A 672 -23.04 6.76 7.41
CA ASP A 672 -21.59 6.62 7.16
C ASP A 672 -20.97 7.96 6.73
N PRO A 673 -20.08 8.56 7.54
CA PRO A 673 -19.47 9.85 7.23
C PRO A 673 -18.39 9.75 6.13
N SER A 674 -17.99 8.54 5.72
CA SER A 674 -17.13 8.30 4.56
C SER A 674 -17.92 8.11 3.26
N ARG A 675 -19.25 8.09 3.32
CA ARG A 675 -20.09 7.86 2.14
C ARG A 675 -19.83 8.90 1.06
N GLY A 676 -19.53 8.41 -0.14
CA GLY A 676 -19.24 9.24 -1.30
C GLY A 676 -17.81 9.77 -1.36
N HIS A 677 -17.00 9.60 -0.31
CA HIS A 677 -15.58 9.93 -0.35
C HIS A 677 -14.78 8.94 -1.20
N ASP A 678 -13.66 9.43 -1.75
CA ASP A 678 -12.69 8.64 -2.50
C ASP A 678 -11.34 8.60 -1.78
N SER A 679 -10.39 7.85 -2.34
CA SER A 679 -9.05 7.73 -1.76
C SER A 679 -8.30 9.08 -1.65
N GLY A 680 -8.56 10.02 -2.57
CA GLY A 680 -7.92 11.33 -2.59
C GLY A 680 -8.43 12.23 -1.48
N SER A 681 -9.75 12.31 -1.28
CA SER A 681 -10.37 13.09 -0.22
C SER A 681 -10.09 12.51 1.18
N LEU A 682 -9.86 11.20 1.29
CA LEU A 682 -9.51 10.54 2.55
C LEU A 682 -8.00 10.57 2.89
N LEU A 683 -7.14 11.08 2.01
CA LEU A 683 -5.68 10.95 2.14
C LEU A 683 -5.15 11.43 3.51
N PHE A 684 -5.49 12.66 3.89
CA PHE A 684 -4.99 13.25 5.14
C PHE A 684 -5.59 12.57 6.38
N ALA A 685 -6.86 12.19 6.34
CA ALA A 685 -7.49 11.45 7.44
C ALA A 685 -6.85 10.08 7.66
N LYS A 686 -6.51 9.37 6.58
CA LYS A 686 -5.82 8.07 6.66
C LYS A 686 -4.38 8.19 7.12
N HIS A 687 -3.63 9.18 6.63
CA HIS A 687 -2.29 9.43 7.13
C HIS A 687 -2.32 9.83 8.61
N TYR A 688 -3.25 10.69 9.02
CA TYR A 688 -3.43 11.07 10.42
C TYR A 688 -3.66 9.84 11.29
N LYS A 689 -4.64 9.00 10.92
CA LYS A 689 -4.89 7.71 11.60
C LYS A 689 -3.61 6.87 11.75
N SER A 690 -2.83 6.75 10.67
CA SER A 690 -1.63 5.91 10.67
C SER A 690 -0.43 6.52 11.41
N GLN A 691 -0.34 7.85 11.54
CA GLN A 691 0.86 8.53 12.04
C GLN A 691 0.63 9.31 13.34
N VAL A 692 -0.61 9.42 13.86
CA VAL A 692 -0.92 10.24 15.04
C VAL A 692 -0.11 9.82 16.28
N HIS A 693 0.25 8.54 16.40
CA HIS A 693 1.10 8.03 17.48
C HIS A 693 2.57 8.51 17.41
N LYS A 694 2.97 9.15 16.30
CA LYS A 694 4.29 9.76 16.07
C LYS A 694 4.27 11.28 16.10
N LEU A 695 3.18 11.88 16.61
CA LEU A 695 3.06 13.33 16.74
C LEU A 695 4.09 13.86 17.75
N GLU A 696 4.84 14.87 17.34
CA GLU A 696 5.83 15.58 18.15
C GLU A 696 5.38 17.02 18.41
N VAL A 697 5.53 17.48 19.65
CA VAL A 697 5.24 18.87 20.05
C VAL A 697 6.52 19.70 19.88
N MET A 698 6.47 20.72 19.03
CA MET A 698 7.63 21.51 18.60
C MET A 698 7.86 22.78 19.43
N SER A 699 6.87 23.21 20.21
CA SER A 699 6.94 24.39 21.09
C SER A 699 6.69 24.02 22.54
N ALA A 700 7.29 24.77 23.48
CA ALA A 700 6.93 24.65 24.89
C ALA A 700 5.42 24.88 25.06
N LEU A 701 4.75 23.99 25.82
CA LEU A 701 3.36 24.21 26.21
C LEU A 701 3.30 25.48 27.08
N PRO A 702 2.32 26.37 26.88
CA PRO A 702 2.12 27.51 27.78
C PRO A 702 1.91 27.01 29.21
N ASP A 703 2.34 27.79 30.22
CA ASP A 703 2.09 27.46 31.64
C ASP A 703 0.58 27.26 31.85
N GLN A 704 0.19 26.00 32.07
CA GLN A 704 -1.15 25.52 31.72
C GLN A 704 -2.25 26.01 32.65
N VAL A 705 -1.89 26.61 33.79
CA VAL A 705 -2.83 27.21 34.74
C VAL A 705 -2.15 28.41 35.38
N SER A 706 -2.70 29.60 35.17
CA SER A 706 -2.23 30.80 35.85
C SER A 706 -2.51 30.70 37.36
N SER A 707 -1.74 31.43 38.19
CA SER A 707 -2.01 31.50 39.64
C SER A 707 -3.44 31.99 39.94
N GLU A 708 -3.99 32.83 39.08
CA GLU A 708 -5.37 33.31 39.14
C GLU A 708 -6.37 32.18 38.86
N THR A 709 -6.13 31.37 37.83
CA THR A 709 -6.96 30.19 37.52
C THR A 709 -6.91 29.15 38.65
N SER A 710 -5.75 28.89 39.25
CA SER A 710 -5.65 27.99 40.41
C SER A 710 -6.45 28.51 41.63
N SER A 711 -6.48 29.83 41.84
CA SER A 711 -7.31 30.43 42.89
C SER A 711 -8.81 30.31 42.61
N LEU A 712 -9.23 30.42 41.34
CA LEU A 712 -10.62 30.20 40.93
C LEU A 712 -11.02 28.72 41.05
N ILE A 713 -10.13 27.79 40.72
CA ILE A 713 -10.34 26.35 40.90
C ILE A 713 -10.57 26.04 42.38
N GLN A 714 -9.79 26.65 43.28
CA GLN A 714 -9.99 26.49 44.72
C GLN A 714 -11.34 27.02 45.19
N ILE A 715 -11.78 28.19 44.69
CA ILE A 715 -13.11 28.76 44.97
C ILE A 715 -14.22 27.82 44.48
N LEU A 716 -14.06 27.22 43.31
CA LEU A 716 -14.99 26.22 42.77
C LEU A 716 -15.03 24.96 43.66
N LEU A 717 -13.87 24.43 44.06
CA LEU A 717 -13.78 23.25 44.93
C LEU A 717 -14.42 23.51 46.31
N GLU A 718 -14.27 24.71 46.85
CA GLU A 718 -14.92 25.14 48.09
C GLU A 718 -16.43 25.27 47.93
N ALA A 719 -16.91 25.85 46.82
CA ALA A 719 -18.34 25.94 46.49
C ALA A 719 -18.99 24.56 46.31
N VAL A 720 -18.31 23.65 45.59
CA VAL A 720 -18.75 22.25 45.42
C VAL A 720 -18.76 21.51 46.75
N SER A 721 -17.72 21.67 47.58
CA SER A 721 -17.64 21.01 48.89
C SER A 721 -18.72 21.51 49.86
N ALA A 722 -19.06 22.79 49.81
CA ALA A 722 -20.13 23.39 50.62
C ALA A 722 -21.54 22.93 50.20
N GLN A 723 -21.71 22.42 48.98
CA GLN A 723 -23.00 22.00 48.40
C GLN A 723 -23.05 20.49 48.08
N GLY A 724 -22.07 19.72 48.59
CA GLY A 724 -21.76 18.35 48.13
C GLY A 724 -22.87 17.31 48.31
N GLU A 725 -23.71 17.43 49.35
CA GLU A 725 -24.83 16.51 49.56
C GLU A 725 -25.95 16.69 48.52
N VAL A 726 -26.26 17.93 48.12
CA VAL A 726 -27.33 18.26 47.17
C VAL A 726 -26.93 17.88 45.73
N LEU A 727 -25.69 18.18 45.33
CA LEU A 727 -25.18 17.84 44.00
C LEU A 727 -25.00 16.31 43.80
N SER A 728 -24.73 15.57 44.88
CA SER A 728 -24.60 14.11 44.83
C SER A 728 -25.93 13.42 44.51
N ASP A 729 -27.06 13.96 44.97
CA ASP A 729 -28.40 13.41 44.68
C ASP A 729 -28.80 13.62 43.20
N ILE A 730 -28.54 14.82 42.66
CA ILE A 730 -28.76 15.14 41.23
C ILE A 730 -27.89 14.26 40.33
N TYR A 731 -26.61 14.08 40.68
CA TYR A 731 -25.70 13.21 39.93
C TYR A 731 -26.20 11.75 39.88
N GLN A 732 -26.71 11.21 41.00
CA GLN A 732 -27.25 9.85 41.03
C GLN A 732 -28.55 9.73 40.21
N GLN A 733 -29.43 10.74 40.24
CA GLN A 733 -30.67 10.76 39.44
C GLN A 733 -30.39 10.85 37.93
N LEU A 734 -29.45 11.71 37.51
CA LEU A 734 -29.02 11.80 36.10
C LEU A 734 -28.30 10.53 35.64
N ARG A 735 -27.47 9.92 36.49
CA ARG A 735 -26.81 8.64 36.20
C ARG A 735 -27.82 7.50 36.02
N GLY A 736 -28.85 7.43 36.87
CA GLY A 736 -29.94 6.46 36.72
C GLY A 736 -30.68 6.62 35.39
N LEU A 737 -31.00 7.87 35.02
CA LEU A 737 -31.61 8.18 33.72
C LEU A 737 -30.71 7.74 32.54
N ALA A 738 -29.43 8.06 32.59
CA ALA A 738 -28.45 7.74 31.53
C ALA A 738 -28.17 6.24 31.41
N ALA A 739 -28.08 5.51 32.53
CA ALA A 739 -27.65 4.11 32.56
C ALA A 739 -28.80 3.11 32.35
N GLU A 740 -30.01 3.42 32.79
CA GLU A 740 -31.12 2.44 32.85
C GLU A 740 -32.27 2.75 31.89
N ASP A 741 -32.50 4.03 31.58
CA ASP A 741 -33.71 4.49 30.90
C ASP A 741 -33.47 5.14 29.52
N PHE A 742 -32.28 5.71 29.28
CA PHE A 742 -31.96 6.49 28.07
C PHE A 742 -32.10 5.69 26.76
N ALA A 743 -31.83 4.38 26.77
CA ALA A 743 -31.97 3.51 25.60
C ALA A 743 -33.41 3.01 25.36
N ARG A 744 -34.33 3.25 26.31
CA ARG A 744 -35.71 2.70 26.30
C ARG A 744 -36.78 3.78 26.16
N LEU A 745 -36.46 5.02 26.49
CA LEU A 745 -37.36 6.17 26.40
C LEU A 745 -37.23 6.85 25.03
N ASN A 746 -38.33 7.43 24.54
CA ASN A 746 -38.26 8.36 23.42
C ASN A 746 -37.66 9.71 23.87
N VAL A 747 -37.22 10.53 22.91
CA VAL A 747 -36.53 11.80 23.19
C VAL A 747 -37.40 12.73 24.05
N GLY A 748 -38.72 12.76 23.84
CA GLY A 748 -39.66 13.56 24.63
C GLY A 748 -39.71 13.15 26.12
N ASP A 749 -39.73 11.86 26.41
CA ASP A 749 -39.78 11.33 27.78
C ASP A 749 -38.43 11.49 28.51
N VAL A 750 -37.32 11.41 27.77
CA VAL A 750 -35.98 11.77 28.28
C VAL A 750 -35.94 13.25 28.67
N LEU A 751 -36.43 14.14 27.80
CA LEU A 751 -36.49 15.59 28.08
C LEU A 751 -37.39 15.91 29.29
N LYS A 752 -38.54 15.24 29.44
CA LYS A 752 -39.44 15.39 30.61
C LYS A 752 -38.76 14.99 31.92
N ARG A 753 -38.03 13.88 31.94
CA ARG A 753 -37.30 13.42 33.13
C ARG A 753 -36.10 14.29 33.46
N ILE A 754 -35.37 14.77 32.46
CA ILE A 754 -34.31 15.77 32.66
C ILE A 754 -34.92 17.05 33.28
N ALA A 755 -36.05 17.53 32.76
CA ALA A 755 -36.74 18.70 33.31
C ALA A 755 -37.22 18.48 34.77
N ALA A 756 -37.72 17.30 35.11
CA ALA A 756 -38.17 16.95 36.47
C ALA A 756 -37.00 16.82 37.47
N ILE A 757 -35.87 16.25 37.06
CA ILE A 757 -34.65 16.16 37.87
C ILE A 757 -34.07 17.56 38.13
N LEU A 758 -34.05 18.42 37.11
CA LEU A 758 -33.58 19.80 37.23
C LEU A 758 -34.54 20.69 38.02
N GLY A 759 -35.85 20.43 38.01
CA GLY A 759 -36.87 21.20 38.73
C GLY A 759 -36.94 20.92 40.24
N SER A 760 -36.46 19.78 40.73
CA SER A 760 -36.59 19.37 42.15
C SER A 760 -35.36 19.67 43.03
N GLY A 761 -34.22 20.07 42.45
CA GLY A 761 -32.94 20.27 43.15
C GLY A 761 -32.41 21.72 43.18
N MET A 762 -33.20 22.64 43.76
CA MET A 762 -32.83 23.96 44.32
C MET A 762 -31.90 24.91 43.51
N LEU A 763 -32.53 25.82 42.75
CA LEU A 763 -31.95 26.88 41.90
C LEU A 763 -30.82 27.74 42.51
N SER A 764 -30.77 27.94 43.84
CA SER A 764 -29.78 28.83 44.47
C SER A 764 -28.41 28.17 44.70
N SER A 765 -28.37 26.89 45.06
CA SER A 765 -27.13 26.13 45.26
C SER A 765 -26.42 25.84 43.94
N VAL A 766 -27.20 25.55 42.88
CA VAL A 766 -26.69 25.41 41.50
C VAL A 766 -26.15 26.74 41.00
N LYS A 767 -26.82 27.88 41.25
CA LYS A 767 -26.35 29.21 40.84
C LYS A 767 -24.96 29.54 41.39
N VAL A 768 -24.69 29.24 42.67
CA VAL A 768 -23.39 29.53 43.30
C VAL A 768 -22.27 28.67 42.71
N VAL A 769 -22.51 27.37 42.52
CA VAL A 769 -21.52 26.43 41.97
C VAL A 769 -21.31 26.70 40.47
N VAL A 770 -22.38 27.01 39.73
CA VAL A 770 -22.33 27.32 38.30
C VAL A 770 -21.71 28.70 38.04
N ASP A 771 -21.93 29.72 38.88
CA ASP A 771 -21.22 31.01 38.76
C ASP A 771 -19.72 30.85 38.99
N ALA A 772 -19.32 30.12 40.05
CA ALA A 772 -17.92 29.80 40.30
C ALA A 772 -17.31 28.98 39.15
N LEU A 773 -18.06 28.03 38.60
CA LEU A 773 -17.67 27.25 37.44
C LEU A 773 -17.48 28.14 36.20
N PHE A 774 -18.43 29.03 35.87
CA PHE A 774 -18.31 29.95 34.73
C PHE A 774 -17.07 30.85 34.83
N ARG A 775 -16.68 31.29 36.04
CA ARG A 775 -15.45 32.06 36.26
C ARG A 775 -14.18 31.23 36.01
N VAL A 776 -14.15 29.99 36.52
CA VAL A 776 -13.07 29.03 36.23
C VAL A 776 -12.98 28.76 34.73
N LEU A 777 -14.13 28.52 34.09
CA LEU A 777 -14.23 28.24 32.66
C LEU A 777 -13.82 29.43 31.80
N ALA A 778 -14.18 30.66 32.14
CA ALA A 778 -13.74 31.86 31.44
C ALA A 778 -12.21 31.98 31.45
N SER A 779 -11.60 31.75 32.62
CA SER A 779 -10.14 31.77 32.80
C SER A 779 -9.43 30.63 32.04
N LEU A 780 -9.99 29.41 32.09
CA LEU A 780 -9.46 28.25 31.38
C LEU A 780 -9.63 28.37 29.86
N ALA A 781 -10.76 28.90 29.38
CA ALA A 781 -11.05 29.02 27.96
C ALA A 781 -10.19 30.09 27.26
N ALA A 782 -9.87 31.18 27.96
CA ALA A 782 -8.88 32.14 27.48
C ALA A 782 -7.49 31.48 27.29
N SER A 783 -7.06 30.66 28.24
CA SER A 783 -5.79 29.92 28.18
C SER A 783 -5.79 28.78 27.14
N ALA A 784 -6.97 28.24 26.82
CA ALA A 784 -7.10 27.13 25.88
C ALA A 784 -7.00 27.53 24.41
N LEU A 785 -7.32 28.78 24.06
CA LEU A 785 -7.09 29.31 22.72
C LEU A 785 -5.60 29.29 22.37
N ASP A 786 -4.72 29.56 23.33
CA ASP A 786 -3.27 29.55 23.11
C ASP A 786 -2.74 28.13 22.81
N ILE A 787 -3.39 27.09 23.35
CA ILE A 787 -3.05 25.69 23.08
C ILE A 787 -3.38 25.30 21.64
N LEU A 788 -4.45 25.88 21.07
CA LEU A 788 -4.83 25.64 19.68
C LEU A 788 -3.77 26.13 18.69
N ASP A 789 -2.86 27.02 19.11
CA ASP A 789 -1.77 27.60 18.32
C ASP A 789 -0.40 26.91 18.57
N VAL A 790 -0.32 25.90 19.47
CA VAL A 790 0.89 25.11 19.74
C VAL A 790 1.37 24.40 18.48
N LYS A 791 2.67 24.51 18.19
CA LYS A 791 3.27 23.96 16.96
C LYS A 791 3.52 22.46 17.08
N LEU A 792 3.09 21.73 16.06
CA LEU A 792 3.13 20.28 15.99
C LEU A 792 3.79 19.81 14.70
N HIS A 793 4.43 18.66 14.81
CA HIS A 793 4.91 17.90 13.68
C HIS A 793 4.35 16.48 13.74
N ILE A 794 3.54 16.11 12.76
CA ILE A 794 3.11 14.74 12.49
C ILE A 794 3.72 14.29 11.14
N PRO A 795 4.50 13.19 11.13
CA PRO A 795 5.14 12.70 9.91
C PRO A 795 4.16 12.49 8.75
N ILE A 796 4.64 12.62 7.52
CA ILE A 796 3.90 12.55 6.25
C ILE A 796 3.02 13.77 6.02
N ILE A 797 2.08 14.10 6.92
CA ILE A 797 1.21 15.27 6.72
C ILE A 797 2.01 16.57 6.82
N SER A 798 2.84 16.70 7.86
CA SER A 798 3.67 17.90 8.05
C SER A 798 4.70 18.03 6.95
N ASP A 799 5.28 16.92 6.48
CA ASP A 799 6.24 16.93 5.38
C ASP A 799 5.60 17.31 4.04
N ILE A 800 4.40 16.79 3.74
CA ILE A 800 3.60 17.22 2.57
C ILE A 800 3.31 18.73 2.64
N LEU A 801 2.92 19.23 3.81
CA LEU A 801 2.61 20.64 4.02
C LEU A 801 3.88 21.53 3.93
N ASN A 802 4.99 21.06 4.49
CA ASN A 802 6.31 21.70 4.38
C ASN A 802 6.75 21.80 2.91
N TRP A 803 6.54 20.76 2.10
CA TRP A 803 6.86 20.77 0.67
C TRP A 803 6.07 21.82 -0.12
N ILE A 804 4.87 22.20 0.32
CA ILE A 804 4.07 23.28 -0.29
C ILE A 804 4.27 24.64 0.40
N GLY A 805 5.28 24.76 1.28
CA GLY A 805 5.67 26.01 1.93
C GLY A 805 4.87 26.37 3.17
N ILE A 806 4.15 25.40 3.76
CA ILE A 806 3.43 25.58 5.03
C ILE A 806 4.30 24.98 6.14
N PRO A 807 4.84 25.80 7.07
CA PRO A 807 5.67 25.31 8.17
C PRO A 807 4.84 24.53 9.19
N ASP A 808 5.49 24.06 10.26
CA ASP A 808 4.81 23.35 11.35
C ASP A 808 3.52 24.04 11.79
N MET A 809 2.49 23.22 11.97
CA MET A 809 1.09 23.63 12.04
C MET A 809 0.58 23.52 13.46
N SER A 810 -0.44 24.30 13.78
CA SER A 810 -1.12 24.17 15.06
C SER A 810 -2.15 23.03 15.09
N PHE A 811 -2.71 22.69 16.26
CA PHE A 811 -3.83 21.74 16.32
C PHE A 811 -5.01 22.19 15.46
N LEU A 812 -5.38 23.48 15.54
CA LEU A 812 -6.45 24.03 14.71
C LEU A 812 -6.10 23.94 13.23
N ASP A 813 -4.86 24.27 12.86
CA ASP A 813 -4.41 24.14 11.47
C ASP A 813 -4.47 22.70 10.97
N LEU A 814 -3.99 21.72 11.76
CA LEU A 814 -3.98 20.31 11.39
C LEU A 814 -5.39 19.81 11.03
N PHE A 815 -6.37 20.08 11.89
CA PHE A 815 -7.74 19.62 11.65
C PHE A 815 -8.42 20.41 10.54
N CYS A 816 -8.17 21.72 10.41
CA CYS A 816 -8.64 22.49 9.26
C CYS A 816 -8.02 22.00 7.94
N TRP A 817 -6.77 21.52 7.93
CA TRP A 817 -6.14 20.91 6.74
C TRP A 817 -6.75 19.56 6.39
N ILE A 818 -6.92 18.66 7.37
CA ILE A 818 -7.58 17.36 7.19
C ILE A 818 -8.98 17.57 6.58
N ALA A 819 -9.75 18.49 7.18
CA ALA A 819 -11.05 18.92 6.70
C ALA A 819 -11.03 19.51 5.28
N ALA A 820 -10.14 20.46 5.03
CA ALA A 820 -10.09 21.19 3.77
C ALA A 820 -9.71 20.28 2.59
N VAL A 821 -8.80 19.32 2.80
CA VAL A 821 -8.46 18.31 1.79
C VAL A 821 -9.69 17.49 1.43
N GLY A 822 -10.35 16.90 2.45
CA GLY A 822 -11.52 16.05 2.22
C GLY A 822 -12.66 16.79 1.53
N TYR A 823 -13.03 17.95 2.07
CA TYR A 823 -14.16 18.72 1.56
C TYR A 823 -13.91 19.33 0.18
N THR A 824 -12.73 19.92 -0.06
CA THR A 824 -12.45 20.58 -1.35
C THR A 824 -12.42 19.57 -2.49
N VAL A 825 -11.81 18.40 -2.29
CA VAL A 825 -11.75 17.34 -3.30
C VAL A 825 -13.17 16.86 -3.64
N MET A 826 -13.99 16.57 -2.63
CA MET A 826 -15.37 16.12 -2.85
C MET A 826 -16.24 17.20 -3.50
N TYR A 827 -16.15 18.44 -3.03
CA TYR A 827 -16.93 19.53 -3.55
C TYR A 827 -16.62 19.78 -5.04
N LYS A 828 -15.34 19.74 -5.44
CA LYS A 828 -14.95 19.88 -6.85
C LYS A 828 -15.43 18.72 -7.71
N MET A 829 -15.43 17.50 -7.17
CA MET A 829 -15.93 16.32 -7.89
C MET A 829 -17.43 16.45 -8.22
N ILE A 830 -18.22 16.99 -7.29
CA ILE A 830 -19.68 17.14 -7.42
C ILE A 830 -20.04 18.40 -8.23
N ASN A 831 -19.39 19.53 -7.97
CA ASN A 831 -19.80 20.84 -8.47
C ASN A 831 -18.93 21.36 -9.63
N GLY A 832 -17.78 20.74 -9.91
CA GLY A 832 -16.84 21.18 -10.96
C GLY A 832 -15.97 22.39 -10.60
N GLU A 833 -16.24 23.07 -9.47
CA GLU A 833 -15.52 24.24 -8.99
C GLU A 833 -15.18 24.15 -7.49
N ALA A 834 -14.27 24.99 -7.01
CA ALA A 834 -13.88 25.01 -5.60
C ALA A 834 -14.99 25.64 -4.72
N PRO A 835 -15.16 25.18 -3.47
CA PRO A 835 -16.19 25.73 -2.58
C PRO A 835 -15.96 27.21 -2.24
N PHE A 836 -14.70 27.63 -2.25
CA PHE A 836 -14.28 29.01 -2.00
C PHE A 836 -13.42 29.51 -3.18
N PRO A 837 -14.01 30.23 -4.15
CA PRO A 837 -13.30 30.79 -5.29
C PRO A 837 -12.34 31.92 -4.87
N ASP A 838 -11.32 32.17 -5.68
CA ASP A 838 -10.37 33.27 -5.46
C ASP A 838 -11.01 34.62 -5.84
N ASN A 839 -11.67 35.26 -4.87
CA ASN A 839 -12.27 36.56 -5.06
C ASN A 839 -12.17 37.44 -3.80
N SER A 840 -12.47 38.73 -3.97
CA SER A 840 -12.37 39.72 -2.89
C SER A 840 -13.27 39.41 -1.69
N HIS A 841 -14.39 38.72 -1.90
CA HIS A 841 -15.31 38.38 -0.83
C HIS A 841 -14.77 37.25 0.06
N VAL A 842 -14.27 36.17 -0.54
CA VAL A 842 -13.60 35.08 0.20
C VAL A 842 -12.37 35.61 0.92
N LYS A 843 -11.62 36.51 0.29
CA LYS A 843 -10.50 37.19 0.96
C LYS A 843 -10.95 38.00 2.17
N ALA A 844 -12.06 38.73 2.07
CA ALA A 844 -12.63 39.44 3.21
C ALA A 844 -13.06 38.51 4.35
N LEU A 845 -13.56 37.30 4.05
CA LEU A 845 -13.86 36.27 5.07
C LEU A 845 -12.60 35.74 5.75
N ILE A 846 -11.50 35.58 5.00
CA ILE A 846 -10.20 35.15 5.53
C ILE A 846 -9.58 36.25 6.41
N ASP A 847 -9.67 37.51 5.97
CA ASP A 847 -9.07 38.67 6.65
C ASP A 847 -9.91 39.20 7.82
N ALA A 848 -11.13 38.68 8.03
CA ALA A 848 -12.02 39.13 9.10
C ALA A 848 -11.41 38.87 10.48
N THR A 849 -11.37 39.90 11.32
CA THR A 849 -10.70 39.87 12.65
C THR A 849 -11.66 39.62 13.81
N SER A 850 -12.98 39.62 13.55
CA SER A 850 -14.01 39.39 14.55
C SER A 850 -15.20 38.65 14.00
N TRP A 851 -15.94 37.96 14.88
CA TRP A 851 -17.17 37.27 14.53
C TRP A 851 -18.23 38.19 13.91
N ALA A 852 -18.32 39.43 14.43
CA ALA A 852 -19.24 40.43 13.89
C ALA A 852 -18.93 40.79 12.42
N GLN A 853 -17.64 40.84 12.04
CA GLN A 853 -17.25 41.08 10.65
C GLN A 853 -17.65 39.91 9.74
N ILE A 854 -17.42 38.66 10.16
CA ILE A 854 -17.84 37.46 9.41
C ILE A 854 -19.36 37.44 9.23
N HIS A 855 -20.10 37.66 10.31
CA HIS A 855 -21.56 37.67 10.29
C HIS A 855 -22.12 38.76 9.35
N ASN A 856 -21.51 39.96 9.34
CA ASN A 856 -21.91 41.04 8.44
C ASN A 856 -21.59 40.76 6.96
N LEU A 857 -20.45 40.13 6.68
CA LEU A 857 -20.08 39.72 5.31
C LEU A 857 -21.10 38.73 4.73
N LEU A 858 -21.69 37.87 5.56
CA LEU A 858 -22.58 36.79 5.12
C LEU A 858 -24.07 37.15 5.05
N ARG A 859 -24.50 38.26 5.64
CA ARG A 859 -25.93 38.62 5.70
C ARG A 859 -26.51 39.17 4.39
N GLY A 860 -25.70 39.71 3.47
CA GLY A 860 -26.22 40.43 2.28
C GLY A 860 -27.15 41.61 2.63
N PRO A 861 -27.53 42.47 1.67
CA PRO A 861 -28.56 43.47 1.93
C PRO A 861 -29.89 42.73 2.14
N ALA A 862 -30.57 42.99 3.26
CA ALA A 862 -31.84 42.38 3.61
C ALA A 862 -32.84 42.52 2.45
N ALA A 863 -33.07 41.44 1.69
CA ALA A 863 -34.26 41.36 0.88
C ALA A 863 -35.43 41.22 1.85
N ALA A 864 -36.38 42.15 1.78
CA ALA A 864 -37.61 42.10 2.55
C ALA A 864 -38.24 40.72 2.38
N ILE A 865 -38.28 39.94 3.46
CA ILE A 865 -39.00 38.67 3.50
C ILE A 865 -40.48 39.06 3.44
N ASP A 866 -41.13 38.77 2.31
CA ASP A 866 -42.58 38.85 2.18
C ASP A 866 -43.17 37.67 2.99
N GLU A 867 -43.88 37.98 4.08
CA GLU A 867 -44.44 37.03 5.07
C GLU A 867 -45.52 36.05 4.53
N ARG A 868 -45.48 35.65 3.25
CA ARG A 868 -46.59 34.88 2.63
C ARG A 868 -46.24 33.63 1.83
N SER A 869 -45.03 33.08 1.90
CA SER A 869 -44.72 31.78 1.26
C SER A 869 -44.27 30.71 2.26
N SER A 870 -45.20 30.23 3.08
CA SER A 870 -45.04 29.04 3.95
C SER A 870 -45.07 27.74 3.14
N GLY A 871 -44.21 27.61 2.13
CA GLY A 871 -44.14 26.43 1.25
C GLY A 871 -42.86 26.27 0.42
N GLY A 872 -41.87 27.17 0.57
CA GLY A 872 -40.58 27.05 -0.11
C GLY A 872 -39.64 26.06 0.60
N SER A 873 -38.74 25.44 -0.17
CA SER A 873 -37.70 24.56 0.37
C SER A 873 -36.78 25.35 1.33
N PRO A 874 -36.39 24.80 2.50
CA PRO A 874 -35.51 25.47 3.48
C PRO A 874 -34.17 25.96 2.92
N ASN A 875 -33.78 25.50 1.72
CA ASN A 875 -32.56 25.94 1.03
C ASN A 875 -32.76 27.21 0.18
N GLU A 876 -33.98 27.70 -0.06
CA GLU A 876 -34.21 28.83 -0.99
C GLU A 876 -33.88 30.20 -0.37
N SER A 877 -33.86 30.31 0.97
CA SER A 877 -33.61 31.56 1.71
C SER A 877 -32.13 31.93 1.87
N LEU A 878 -31.19 31.00 1.62
CA LEU A 878 -29.75 31.23 1.80
C LEU A 878 -29.10 31.80 0.52
N THR A 879 -28.22 32.79 0.68
CA THR A 879 -27.34 33.24 -0.41
C THR A 879 -26.41 32.10 -0.88
N ALA A 880 -25.85 32.19 -2.10
CA ALA A 880 -24.90 31.19 -2.61
C ALA A 880 -23.71 30.97 -1.64
N GLN A 881 -23.24 32.02 -0.99
CA GLN A 881 -22.14 31.98 -0.04
C GLN A 881 -22.54 31.33 1.29
N GLN A 882 -23.73 31.64 1.80
CA GLN A 882 -24.27 30.96 2.98
C GLN A 882 -24.53 29.48 2.70
N LYS A 883 -24.94 29.11 1.49
CA LYS A 883 -25.04 27.70 1.07
C LYS A 883 -23.68 27.01 1.09
N SER A 884 -22.63 27.64 0.55
CA SER A 884 -21.28 27.09 0.57
C SER A 884 -20.74 26.95 2.00
N ILE A 885 -20.97 27.93 2.88
CA ILE A 885 -20.53 27.87 4.29
C ILE A 885 -21.31 26.85 5.09
N HIS A 886 -22.64 26.77 4.89
CA HIS A 886 -23.48 25.75 5.50
C HIS A 886 -23.02 24.34 5.08
N ALA A 887 -22.88 24.11 3.76
CA ALA A 887 -22.42 22.83 3.23
C ALA A 887 -20.99 22.50 3.67
N ALA A 888 -20.09 23.48 3.69
CA ALA A 888 -18.71 23.30 4.12
C ALA A 888 -18.62 22.99 5.61
N GLY A 889 -19.29 23.76 6.46
CA GLY A 889 -19.24 23.59 7.90
C GLY A 889 -19.83 22.28 8.36
N HIS A 890 -21.04 21.92 7.89
CA HIS A 890 -21.65 20.65 8.26
C HIS A 890 -20.94 19.46 7.61
N GLY A 891 -20.52 19.58 6.34
CA GLY A 891 -19.74 18.52 5.67
C GLY A 891 -18.40 18.26 6.35
N VAL A 892 -17.67 19.32 6.71
CA VAL A 892 -16.42 19.23 7.46
C VAL A 892 -16.64 18.70 8.87
N SER A 893 -17.69 19.14 9.57
CA SER A 893 -17.98 18.62 10.91
C SER A 893 -18.23 17.11 10.87
N SER A 894 -19.05 16.63 9.93
CA SER A 894 -19.27 15.20 9.72
C SER A 894 -17.97 14.45 9.43
N PHE A 895 -17.08 15.04 8.62
CA PHE A 895 -15.77 14.47 8.31
C PHE A 895 -14.80 14.48 9.51
N LEU A 896 -14.81 15.53 10.33
CA LEU A 896 -14.02 15.58 11.56
C LEU A 896 -14.54 14.57 12.58
N MET A 897 -15.86 14.36 12.68
CA MET A 897 -16.46 13.29 13.50
C MET A 897 -15.96 11.91 13.08
N PHE A 898 -15.83 11.64 11.77
CA PHE A 898 -15.19 10.42 11.27
C PHE A 898 -13.74 10.26 11.78
N ALA A 899 -12.94 11.32 11.69
CA ALA A 899 -11.57 11.27 12.18
C ALA A 899 -11.48 11.17 13.72
N ILE A 900 -12.45 11.72 14.47
CA ILE A 900 -12.60 11.55 15.92
C ILE A 900 -12.83 10.08 16.27
N THR A 901 -13.64 9.34 15.50
CA THR A 901 -13.92 7.92 15.75
C THR A 901 -12.64 7.10 15.83
N PHE A 902 -11.68 7.31 14.93
CA PHE A 902 -10.38 6.61 15.01
C PHE A 902 -9.62 6.92 16.29
N LEU A 903 -9.62 8.19 16.67
CA LEU A 903 -8.85 8.69 17.79
C LEU A 903 -9.45 8.23 19.12
N SER A 904 -10.78 8.22 19.25
CA SER A 904 -11.48 7.70 20.43
C SER A 904 -11.26 6.20 20.62
N SER A 905 -11.19 5.41 19.54
CA SER A 905 -10.84 3.98 19.63
C SER A 905 -9.38 3.77 20.06
N LEU A 906 -8.43 4.53 19.50
CA LEU A 906 -7.04 4.48 19.92
C LEU A 906 -6.87 4.96 21.37
N GLU A 907 -7.60 6.00 21.77
CA GLU A 907 -7.61 6.53 23.13
C GLU A 907 -8.11 5.47 24.12
N ALA A 908 -9.21 4.78 23.79
CA ALA A 908 -9.79 3.71 24.61
C ALA A 908 -8.86 2.49 24.77
N LEU A 909 -7.96 2.23 23.82
CA LEU A 909 -6.96 1.16 23.90
C LEU A 909 -5.78 1.51 24.82
N TYR A 910 -5.55 2.79 25.11
CA TYR A 910 -4.53 3.27 26.04
C TYR A 910 -5.12 3.39 27.46
N GLY A 911 -5.06 2.32 28.24
CA GLY A 911 -5.66 2.21 29.58
C GLY A 911 -4.87 2.85 30.74
N GLU A 912 -3.86 3.68 30.49
CA GLU A 912 -2.99 4.26 31.53
C GLU A 912 -3.20 5.77 31.72
N SER A 913 -3.00 6.25 32.95
CA SER A 913 -3.02 7.68 33.28
C SER A 913 -1.82 8.40 32.65
N GLY A 914 -2.06 9.11 31.56
CA GLY A 914 -1.00 9.76 30.76
C GLY A 914 -1.12 9.59 29.24
N ASN A 915 -2.25 9.06 28.75
CA ASN A 915 -2.53 8.83 27.35
C ASN A 915 -2.20 10.06 26.45
N PRO A 916 -1.19 9.96 25.55
CA PRO A 916 -0.78 11.08 24.69
C PRO A 916 -1.83 11.47 23.65
N LEU A 917 -2.83 10.62 23.40
CA LEU A 917 -3.91 10.85 22.43
C LEU A 917 -5.12 11.60 23.03
N SER A 918 -5.23 11.67 24.36
CA SER A 918 -6.33 12.35 25.06
C SER A 918 -6.41 13.86 24.75
N THR A 919 -5.25 14.52 24.70
CA THR A 919 -5.17 15.96 24.41
C THR A 919 -5.58 16.27 22.96
N PRO A 920 -5.01 15.60 21.92
CA PRO A 920 -5.52 15.72 20.56
C PRO A 920 -7.03 15.46 20.43
N ALA A 921 -7.58 14.47 21.14
CA ALA A 921 -9.00 14.11 21.06
C ALA A 921 -9.92 15.19 21.62
N THR A 922 -9.58 15.72 22.78
CA THR A 922 -10.31 16.82 23.41
C THR A 922 -10.28 18.07 22.53
N ILE A 923 -9.11 18.43 21.98
CA ILE A 923 -8.98 19.59 21.09
C ILE A 923 -9.84 19.41 19.83
N MET A 924 -9.82 18.22 19.23
CA MET A 924 -10.62 17.91 18.04
C MET A 924 -12.13 18.04 18.30
N LYS A 925 -12.62 17.59 19.47
CA LYS A 925 -14.03 17.75 19.88
C LYS A 925 -14.43 19.21 20.01
N ILE A 926 -13.56 20.05 20.61
CA ILE A 926 -13.80 21.49 20.76
C ILE A 926 -13.88 22.18 19.39
N ILE A 927 -12.94 21.87 18.49
CA ILE A 927 -12.93 22.42 17.12
C ILE A 927 -14.20 22.03 16.37
N ASN A 928 -14.60 20.75 16.45
CA ASN A 928 -15.81 20.28 15.80
C ASN A 928 -17.06 21.00 16.33
N ALA A 929 -17.21 21.13 17.65
CA ALA A 929 -18.33 21.84 18.26
C ALA A 929 -18.37 23.32 17.84
N GLY A 930 -17.22 24.00 17.84
CA GLY A 930 -17.09 25.39 17.41
C GLY A 930 -17.46 25.58 15.94
N LEU A 931 -17.00 24.70 15.06
CA LEU A 931 -17.31 24.76 13.64
C LEU A 931 -18.81 24.56 13.37
N THR A 932 -19.42 23.53 13.96
CA THR A 932 -20.84 23.21 13.76
C THR A 932 -21.73 24.34 14.26
N ALA A 933 -21.46 24.84 15.46
CA ALA A 933 -22.23 25.92 16.06
C ALA A 933 -22.06 27.22 15.26
N GLY A 934 -20.83 27.62 14.94
CA GLY A 934 -20.58 28.85 14.18
C GLY A 934 -21.28 28.86 12.82
N VAL A 935 -21.20 27.74 12.08
CA VAL A 935 -21.87 27.60 10.78
C VAL A 935 -23.39 27.64 10.91
N SER A 936 -23.92 26.97 11.93
CA SER A 936 -25.36 26.98 12.21
C SER A 936 -25.87 28.38 12.57
N THR A 937 -25.03 29.26 13.12
CA THR A 937 -25.38 30.65 13.43
C THR A 937 -25.36 31.56 12.19
N VAL A 938 -24.36 31.45 11.31
CA VAL A 938 -24.22 32.37 10.15
C VAL A 938 -24.95 31.92 8.90
N ALA A 939 -25.29 30.63 8.82
CA ALA A 939 -26.03 30.06 7.71
C ALA A 939 -27.08 29.03 8.20
N PRO A 940 -28.05 29.42 9.04
CA PRO A 940 -29.09 28.51 9.51
C PRO A 940 -30.05 28.17 8.37
N ARG A 941 -30.28 26.87 8.13
CA ARG A 941 -31.40 26.41 7.29
C ARG A 941 -32.75 26.70 7.93
N TYR A 942 -32.80 26.66 9.27
CA TYR A 942 -33.96 26.99 10.08
C TYR A 942 -33.48 27.88 11.24
N PRO A 943 -33.63 29.20 11.15
CA PRO A 943 -33.23 30.10 12.23
C PRO A 943 -34.11 29.87 13.46
N LEU A 944 -33.49 29.88 14.65
CA LEU A 944 -34.23 29.87 15.92
C LEU A 944 -34.84 31.26 16.13
N GLU A 945 -36.16 31.35 16.13
CA GLU A 945 -36.90 32.61 16.34
C GLU A 945 -37.17 32.90 17.82
N ASP A 946 -37.18 31.86 18.67
CA ASP A 946 -37.44 31.97 20.11
C ASP A 946 -36.17 32.34 20.90
N GLU A 947 -36.27 33.41 21.70
CA GLU A 947 -35.15 33.98 22.46
C GLU A 947 -34.63 33.02 23.56
N ILE A 948 -35.52 32.26 24.21
CA ILE A 948 -35.16 31.32 25.27
C ILE A 948 -34.42 30.12 24.66
N MET A 949 -34.92 29.58 23.54
CA MET A 949 -34.27 28.48 22.83
C MET A 949 -32.91 28.88 22.25
N ASN A 950 -32.75 30.14 21.82
CA ASN A 950 -31.47 30.68 21.37
C ASN A 950 -30.45 30.81 22.53
N VAL A 951 -30.91 31.26 23.71
CA VAL A 951 -30.09 31.29 24.93
C VAL A 951 -29.66 29.87 25.36
N LEU A 952 -30.57 28.89 25.31
CA LEU A 952 -30.27 27.49 25.63
C LEU A 952 -29.32 26.83 24.62
N ALA A 953 -29.50 27.08 23.32
CA ALA A 953 -28.58 26.61 22.28
C ALA A 953 -27.17 27.18 22.49
N THR A 954 -27.07 28.48 22.77
CA THR A 954 -25.81 29.16 23.09
C THR A 954 -25.17 28.59 24.35
N GLY A 955 -25.96 28.39 25.42
CA GLY A 955 -25.50 27.79 26.67
C GLY A 955 -24.98 26.35 26.50
N THR A 956 -25.60 25.56 25.63
CA THR A 956 -25.18 24.17 25.34
C THR A 956 -23.82 24.11 24.63
N VAL A 957 -23.58 25.03 23.69
CA VAL A 957 -22.29 25.16 23.00
C VAL A 957 -21.20 25.58 23.99
N VAL A 958 -21.48 26.60 24.82
CA VAL A 958 -20.57 27.05 25.88
C VAL A 958 -20.26 25.91 26.84
N ALA A 959 -21.27 25.16 27.29
CA ALA A 959 -21.10 24.01 28.18
C ALA A 959 -20.27 22.87 27.55
N THR A 960 -20.42 22.63 26.24
CA THR A 960 -19.66 21.61 25.51
C THR A 960 -18.19 21.98 25.42
N VAL A 961 -17.88 23.23 25.06
CA VAL A 961 -16.52 23.76 25.02
C VAL A 961 -15.91 23.74 26.43
N ALA A 962 -16.65 24.25 27.41
CA ALA A 962 -16.27 24.28 28.82
C ALA A 962 -15.94 22.89 29.39
N SER A 963 -16.79 21.89 29.12
CA SER A 963 -16.58 20.52 29.59
C SER A 963 -15.31 19.94 28.98
N GLY A 964 -15.07 20.15 27.68
CA GLY A 964 -13.83 19.72 27.03
C GLY A 964 -12.58 20.29 27.74
N LEU A 965 -12.64 21.55 28.16
CA LEU A 965 -11.53 22.21 28.86
C LEU A 965 -11.37 21.76 30.32
N ALA A 966 -12.47 21.56 31.05
CA ALA A 966 -12.44 21.13 32.44
C ALA A 966 -11.91 19.69 32.59
N PHE A 967 -12.20 18.81 31.62
CA PHE A 967 -11.73 17.43 31.60
C PHE A 967 -10.41 17.24 30.82
N TRP A 968 -9.72 18.34 30.52
CA TRP A 968 -8.37 18.29 29.95
C TRP A 968 -7.36 17.86 31.03
N GLY A 969 -6.48 16.90 30.69
CA GLY A 969 -5.61 16.20 31.66
C GLY A 969 -4.83 17.08 32.66
N PRO A 970 -4.24 18.22 32.25
CA PRO A 970 -3.57 19.15 33.16
C PRO A 970 -4.50 19.83 34.17
N VAL A 971 -5.72 20.19 33.76
CA VAL A 971 -6.75 20.78 34.63
C VAL A 971 -7.31 19.70 35.56
N GLN A 972 -7.52 18.49 35.05
CA GLN A 972 -7.96 17.34 35.83
C GLN A 972 -7.00 17.04 36.99
N ARG A 973 -5.68 17.13 36.77
CA ARG A 973 -4.66 16.96 37.83
C ARG A 973 -4.76 18.03 38.94
N GLN A 974 -5.23 19.24 38.62
CA GLN A 974 -5.46 20.29 39.62
C GLN A 974 -6.82 20.17 40.32
N LEU A 975 -7.80 19.56 39.66
CA LEU A 975 -9.12 19.25 40.20
C LEU A 975 -9.14 18.00 41.11
N GLU A 976 -8.02 17.28 41.26
CA GLU A 976 -7.86 16.16 42.21
C GLU A 976 -7.98 16.66 43.67
N ALA A 977 -9.21 16.79 44.16
CA ALA A 977 -9.48 17.19 45.53
C ALA A 977 -9.13 16.05 46.50
N ARG A 978 -8.18 16.28 47.42
CA ARG A 978 -7.80 15.30 48.46
C ARG A 978 -8.87 15.05 49.53
N ASN A 979 -9.95 15.85 49.60
CA ASN A 979 -11.05 15.71 50.56
C ASN A 979 -12.33 16.42 50.06
N SER A 980 -13.06 15.85 49.09
CA SER A 980 -14.38 16.39 48.69
C SER A 980 -15.50 15.78 49.52
N GLY A 981 -16.47 16.58 49.98
CA GLY A 981 -17.73 16.11 50.60
C GLY A 981 -18.70 15.40 49.63
N PHE A 982 -18.27 15.16 48.38
CA PHE A 982 -19.03 14.52 47.31
C PHE A 982 -18.90 12.99 47.42
N GLN A 983 -20.00 12.27 47.65
CA GLN A 983 -19.97 10.81 47.87
C GLN A 983 -19.83 9.96 46.59
N GLY A 984 -19.78 10.59 45.41
CA GLY A 984 -19.77 9.90 44.11
C GLY A 984 -18.44 9.32 43.65
N THR A 985 -17.32 9.57 44.33
CA THR A 985 -15.95 9.25 43.83
C THR A 985 -15.29 8.04 44.49
N HIS A 986 -16.01 7.27 45.32
CA HIS A 986 -15.46 6.05 45.92
C HIS A 986 -16.03 4.77 45.30
N ARG A 987 -15.56 4.40 44.10
CA ARG A 987 -15.31 3.01 43.69
C ARG A 987 -14.50 2.97 42.38
N LYS A 988 -13.46 2.12 42.41
CA LYS A 988 -12.42 1.89 41.40
C LYS A 988 -12.92 1.69 39.98
#